data_AF-A0A5J5BWW7-F1
#
_entry.id   AF-A0A5J5BWW7-F1
#
_cell.length_a   1.000
_cell.length_b   1.000
_cell.length_c   1.000
_cell.angle_alpha   90.00
_cell.angle_beta   90.00
_cell.angle_gamma   90.00
#
_symmetry.space_group_name_H-M   'P 1'
#
loop_
_entity.id
_entity.type
_entity.pdbx_description
1 polymer ?
#
loop_
_entity_poly.entity_id
_entity_poly.type
_entity_poly.pdbx_seq_one_letter_code
_entity_poly.pdbx_strand_id
1 'polypeptide(L)'
;MRFEDDAEHSTDEHQSGDGMPRPQMSARNPVKLRRRRLRQERRDLRTAMLIRQDKEIDKQMQAAAIERAKEFDPTVKVKYSIWRREYENPNSDSTLKLMRDQIIMAKVYANIAKAKNETGLYDSLMKHSRESQRAIGEASTDAELQPSALDRAKGMGHVLSIAKDRLYDCVTVARKLRAMLQSTEVNVNALKKKSAFLIQLAAKTVPKPLHCLPLQLSTDYYLQGYNKKGFPNKDKLEDPSLYHYAIFSDNVLATSVVVNSTVLHANEPGKHVFHIVTDKLNFAAMKMWFLVNPPARATIQVENVDDFRWLNSSYCPVLRQLESARMKEYYFKAHQASSLTAGSDNLKYRNPKYLSMLNHLRFYLPEVYPKLDKILFLDDDIVVQKDLTALWSVDLQGMVNGAVETCKESFHRFDKYLNFSNPKISQNFDPNACGWAFGMNIFDLKEWRKRDITGIYHHWQDMNEDRTLWKLGTLPPGLITFYKLTYPMDRSWHVLGLGYDPALNHTEIENAGVIHYNGNYKPWLDLAITKYKSYWSRYGKSVHACLVKQGFESFTSIGNSIMDFYAKAGALDNALDVFYCTRCRDSVSWNIIINGHLDQGASEEGLWLFMQGRVAGFEPNTATLVLVIQACRNLKATHQGLKIHGYIIQSGFWAITSVQNSLLCMYADIEMVFARKLFDEMCDRDVVSWSVMIGGCVQSKEAQEAFWLFREMVCKYGIKLDGHSIVSVLKACSDLGKLSIGRLVHGFVICRGFNYDVFVSNSLVDMYSKCNDADSAFKTFSEMPSRNTVSWNSLLSGFVSNEKHSEALMLFHSMRKAGIEADEVTLVNLLQTCKHFINPFQCRSIHSTIIRKGYEFNELVMNSLIDAYARSKWAHGIAIRKGLAAQVAIGTAILDMYSKCGAIEASMKAFDQISCKNIVSWSAMIAAYGMNGLAHEALALLGKMKMHDLKPNPVTVLSVLSACSHGGLVEEGISFFEEVVRDPGIELGLEHYSCMVDLLGRAGRLDSAMDLIKRMPEGLKASASAWGALLSAL
;
A
#
# COMPACT_ATOMS: atom_id res chain seq x y z
N MET A 1 58.07 -0.28 -57.46
CA MET A 1 57.03 0.60 -58.04
C MET A 1 56.71 1.65 -56.98
N ARG A 2 57.47 2.74 -56.94
CA ARG A 2 57.18 4.09 -57.49
C ARG A 2 55.91 4.69 -56.85
N PHE A 3 56.11 5.51 -55.81
CA PHE A 3 56.03 7.00 -55.78
C PHE A 3 54.60 7.41 -55.38
N GLU A 4 54.29 8.43 -54.59
CA GLU A 4 54.95 9.64 -54.05
C GLU A 4 53.99 10.08 -52.89
N ASP A 5 54.50 10.40 -51.71
CA ASP A 5 54.75 11.76 -51.19
C ASP A 5 53.50 12.67 -51.12
N ASP A 6 53.12 13.05 -49.90
CA ASP A 6 53.38 14.43 -49.43
C ASP A 6 53.09 14.54 -47.93
N ALA A 7 54.18 14.78 -47.20
CA ALA A 7 54.17 15.32 -45.85
C ALA A 7 54.64 16.78 -45.94
N GLU A 8 53.97 17.70 -45.27
CA GLU A 8 54.60 18.96 -44.88
C GLU A 8 54.62 19.10 -43.36
N HIS A 9 55.85 19.31 -42.89
CA HIS A 9 56.29 19.63 -41.55
C HIS A 9 55.97 21.08 -41.18
N SER A 10 55.72 21.34 -39.89
CA SER A 10 56.49 22.35 -39.17
C SER A 10 56.61 21.97 -37.69
N THR A 11 57.86 21.85 -37.25
CA THR A 11 58.35 21.68 -35.89
C THR A 11 58.35 23.00 -35.11
N ASP A 12 58.60 22.86 -33.79
CA ASP A 12 58.99 23.87 -32.78
C ASP A 12 57.85 24.64 -32.09
N GLU A 13 57.84 24.87 -30.77
CA GLU A 13 58.69 24.47 -29.65
C GLU A 13 57.93 24.81 -28.33
N HIS A 14 58.34 24.16 -27.24
CA HIS A 14 58.24 24.59 -25.84
C HIS A 14 56.97 24.36 -24.96
N GLN A 15 57.18 23.35 -24.10
CA GLN A 15 57.18 23.42 -22.62
C GLN A 15 55.87 23.35 -21.81
N SER A 16 55.77 22.20 -21.14
CA SER A 16 55.42 21.97 -19.73
C SER A 16 53.97 22.11 -19.27
N GLY A 17 53.44 21.02 -18.69
CA GLY A 17 52.44 21.11 -17.62
C GLY A 17 51.40 19.99 -17.55
N ASP A 18 51.80 18.84 -17.01
CA ASP A 18 51.02 17.88 -16.20
C ASP A 18 49.58 17.48 -16.62
N GLY A 19 49.40 16.20 -17.01
CA GLY A 19 48.10 15.62 -17.36
C GLY A 19 48.06 14.09 -17.26
N MET A 20 47.47 13.58 -16.18
CA MET A 20 47.14 12.17 -15.95
C MET A 20 46.11 11.62 -16.99
N PRO A 21 46.07 10.30 -17.23
CA PRO A 21 45.54 9.70 -18.46
C PRO A 21 44.02 9.54 -18.48
N ARG A 22 43.40 9.87 -19.62
CA ARG A 22 41.98 9.56 -19.93
C ARG A 22 41.80 8.06 -20.18
N PRO A 23 40.79 7.38 -19.60
CA PRO A 23 40.45 6.02 -20.00
C PRO A 23 39.73 6.02 -21.34
N GLN A 24 40.23 5.21 -22.28
CA GLN A 24 39.64 4.98 -23.60
C GLN A 24 38.20 4.47 -23.49
N MET A 25 37.25 5.29 -23.94
CA MET A 25 35.89 4.84 -24.23
C MET A 25 35.93 3.80 -25.36
N SER A 26 35.52 2.56 -25.08
CA SER A 26 35.23 1.59 -26.13
C SER A 26 34.19 2.18 -27.10
N ALA A 27 34.56 2.33 -28.37
CA ALA A 27 33.71 2.86 -29.41
C ALA A 27 32.44 2.00 -29.54
N ARG A 28 31.28 2.54 -29.13
CA ARG A 28 29.97 1.91 -29.36
C ARG A 28 29.75 1.83 -30.87
N ASN A 29 29.85 0.61 -31.39
CA ASN A 29 29.72 0.28 -32.81
C ASN A 29 28.44 0.94 -33.43
N PRO A 30 28.56 1.85 -34.42
CA PRO A 30 27.45 2.58 -35.06
C PRO A 30 26.34 1.68 -35.58
N VAL A 31 26.67 0.44 -35.93
CA VAL A 31 25.74 -0.59 -36.41
C VAL A 31 24.71 -0.96 -35.34
N LYS A 32 25.08 -0.99 -34.05
CA LYS A 32 24.13 -1.29 -32.94
C LYS A 32 23.10 -0.18 -32.75
N LEU A 33 23.52 1.08 -32.88
CA LEU A 33 22.65 2.26 -32.80
C LEU A 33 21.65 2.30 -33.96
N ARG A 34 22.13 2.06 -35.19
CA ARG A 34 21.29 1.96 -36.39
C ARG A 34 20.28 0.81 -36.30
N ARG A 35 20.71 -0.36 -35.80
CA ARG A 35 19.81 -1.51 -35.54
C ARG A 35 18.73 -1.21 -34.50
N ARG A 36 19.03 -0.43 -33.45
CA ARG A 36 18.05 -0.02 -32.44
C ARG A 36 17.01 0.94 -33.01
N ARG A 37 17.43 1.91 -33.81
CA ARG A 37 16.55 2.88 -34.48
C ARG A 37 15.60 2.20 -35.46
N LEU A 38 16.12 1.33 -36.33
CA LEU A 38 15.33 0.50 -37.25
C LEU A 38 14.40 -0.51 -36.55
N ARG A 39 14.68 -0.88 -35.30
CA ARG A 39 13.76 -1.72 -34.49
C ARG A 39 12.62 -0.88 -33.92
N GLN A 40 12.88 0.37 -33.56
CA GLN A 40 11.85 1.29 -33.07
C GLN A 40 10.89 1.68 -34.19
N GLU A 41 11.40 2.10 -35.35
CA GLU A 41 10.57 2.44 -36.52
C GLU A 41 9.69 1.27 -36.97
N ARG A 42 10.22 0.04 -36.97
CA ARG A 42 9.43 -1.17 -37.25
C ARG A 42 8.34 -1.43 -36.21
N ARG A 43 8.57 -1.10 -34.93
CA ARG A 43 7.53 -1.22 -33.89
C ARG A 43 6.44 -0.18 -34.11
N ASP A 44 6.81 1.05 -34.45
CA ASP A 44 5.87 2.16 -34.63
C ASP A 44 4.99 1.91 -35.86
N LEU A 45 5.58 1.48 -36.98
CA LEU A 45 4.85 1.07 -38.19
C LEU A 45 3.89 -0.09 -37.94
N ARG A 46 4.34 -1.12 -37.20
CA ARG A 46 3.51 -2.28 -36.85
C ARG A 46 2.38 -1.89 -35.90
N THR A 47 2.62 -0.96 -34.99
CA THR A 47 1.59 -0.40 -34.10
C THR A 47 0.53 0.36 -34.88
N ALA A 48 0.93 1.22 -35.82
CA ALA A 48 -0.01 1.94 -36.69
C ALA A 48 -0.83 0.99 -37.57
N MET A 49 -0.21 -0.05 -38.12
CA MET A 49 -0.91 -1.08 -38.90
C MET A 49 -1.93 -1.86 -38.07
N LEU A 50 -1.57 -2.24 -36.84
CA LEU A 50 -2.47 -2.92 -35.89
C LEU A 50 -3.66 -2.03 -35.50
N ILE A 51 -3.43 -0.74 -35.24
CA ILE A 51 -4.51 0.23 -34.97
C ILE A 51 -5.47 0.34 -36.16
N ARG A 52 -4.95 0.32 -37.40
CA ARG A 52 -5.78 0.36 -38.60
C ARG A 52 -6.61 -0.91 -38.78
N GLN A 53 -6.00 -2.07 -38.49
CA GLN A 53 -6.67 -3.36 -38.57
C GLN A 53 -7.78 -3.51 -37.51
N ASP A 54 -7.52 -3.06 -36.28
CA ASP A 54 -8.49 -3.05 -35.17
C ASP A 54 -9.74 -2.21 -35.51
N LYS A 55 -9.52 -1.00 -36.06
CA LYS A 55 -10.61 -0.13 -36.53
C LYS A 55 -11.44 -0.72 -37.67
N GLU A 56 -10.84 -1.55 -38.52
CA GLU A 56 -11.55 -2.19 -39.64
C GLU A 56 -12.36 -3.41 -39.18
N ILE A 57 -11.83 -4.18 -38.23
CA ILE A 57 -12.53 -5.29 -37.58
C ILE A 57 -13.77 -4.78 -36.82
N ASP A 58 -13.64 -3.68 -36.08
CA ASP A 58 -14.78 -3.04 -35.37
C ASP A 58 -15.90 -2.64 -36.34
N LYS A 59 -15.57 -2.11 -37.52
CA LYS A 59 -16.55 -1.76 -38.56
C LYS A 59 -17.24 -2.99 -39.13
N GLN A 60 -16.49 -4.04 -39.43
CA GLN A 60 -17.05 -5.29 -39.95
C GLN A 60 -17.97 -5.98 -38.94
N MET A 61 -17.61 -5.99 -37.66
CA MET A 61 -18.43 -6.53 -36.58
C MET A 61 -19.73 -5.74 -36.40
N GLN A 62 -19.68 -4.41 -36.48
CA GLN A 62 -20.89 -3.57 -36.45
C GLN A 62 -21.81 -3.83 -37.65
N ALA A 63 -21.25 -3.99 -38.86
CA ALA A 63 -22.04 -4.30 -40.05
C ALA A 63 -22.73 -5.67 -39.95
N ALA A 64 -22.02 -6.70 -39.47
CA ALA A 64 -22.58 -8.04 -39.27
C ALA A 64 -23.68 -8.07 -38.19
N ALA A 65 -23.53 -7.30 -37.12
CA ALA A 65 -24.57 -7.17 -36.07
C ALA A 65 -25.84 -6.48 -36.60
N ILE A 66 -25.71 -5.54 -37.54
CA ILE A 66 -26.83 -4.86 -38.18
C ILE A 66 -27.61 -5.80 -39.10
N GLU A 67 -26.93 -6.69 -39.84
CA GLU A 67 -27.58 -7.70 -40.70
C GLU A 67 -28.38 -8.72 -39.89
N ARG A 68 -27.79 -9.33 -38.85
CA ARG A 68 -28.50 -10.29 -37.98
C ARG A 68 -29.74 -9.70 -37.30
N ALA A 69 -29.73 -8.40 -37.05
CA ALA A 69 -30.86 -7.70 -36.45
C ALA A 69 -32.04 -7.51 -37.43
N LYS A 70 -31.86 -7.75 -38.74
CA LYS A 70 -32.93 -7.64 -39.76
C LYS A 70 -33.86 -8.85 -39.80
N GLU A 71 -33.40 -10.03 -39.39
CA GLU A 71 -34.14 -11.30 -39.48
C GLU A 71 -35.14 -11.51 -38.32
N PHE A 72 -35.19 -10.60 -37.34
CA PHE A 72 -35.98 -10.77 -36.12
C PHE A 72 -37.34 -10.06 -36.16
N ASP A 73 -38.41 -10.83 -35.93
CA ASP A 73 -39.78 -10.33 -35.82
C ASP A 73 -39.99 -9.59 -34.47
N PRO A 74 -40.33 -8.28 -34.48
CA PRO A 74 -40.55 -7.48 -33.27
C PRO A 74 -41.87 -7.80 -32.54
N THR A 75 -42.76 -8.62 -33.11
CA THR A 75 -44.10 -8.92 -32.54
C THR A 75 -44.13 -10.08 -31.56
N VAL A 76 -43.08 -10.92 -31.53
CA VAL A 76 -43.00 -12.02 -30.56
C VAL A 76 -42.65 -11.47 -29.17
N LYS A 77 -43.66 -11.32 -28.31
CA LYS A 77 -43.50 -11.12 -26.86
C LYS A 77 -42.88 -12.37 -26.22
N VAL A 78 -41.58 -12.59 -26.45
CA VAL A 78 -40.80 -13.49 -25.59
C VAL A 78 -40.69 -12.82 -24.22
N LYS A 79 -41.11 -13.53 -23.16
CA LYS A 79 -41.02 -13.09 -21.76
C LYS A 79 -39.56 -12.81 -21.39
N TYR A 80 -39.10 -11.57 -21.59
CA TYR A 80 -37.89 -11.04 -20.97
C TYR A 80 -38.29 -10.23 -19.73
N SER A 81 -38.68 -10.94 -18.67
CA SER A 81 -38.87 -10.39 -17.33
C SER A 81 -37.63 -10.65 -16.48
N ILE A 82 -36.47 -10.12 -16.88
CA ILE A 82 -35.23 -10.15 -16.07
C ILE A 82 -34.81 -8.73 -15.64
N TRP A 83 -35.47 -7.69 -16.15
CA TRP A 83 -35.27 -6.31 -15.68
C TRP A 83 -36.45 -5.82 -14.85
N ARG A 84 -36.69 -6.48 -13.71
CA ARG A 84 -37.23 -5.83 -12.51
C ARG A 84 -37.11 -6.78 -11.32
N ARG A 85 -36.50 -6.30 -10.24
CA ARG A 85 -36.16 -6.96 -8.96
C ARG A 85 -34.86 -7.77 -8.96
N GLU A 86 -33.76 -7.05 -8.80
CA GLU A 86 -32.73 -7.29 -7.77
C GLU A 86 -31.64 -6.22 -7.95
N TYR A 87 -31.25 -5.54 -6.87
CA TYR A 87 -30.50 -4.27 -6.79
C TYR A 87 -31.30 -2.97 -6.97
N GLU A 88 -32.22 -2.72 -6.04
CA GLU A 88 -32.47 -1.34 -5.59
C GLU A 88 -31.48 -1.03 -4.46
N ASN A 89 -30.34 -0.46 -4.84
CA ASN A 89 -29.47 0.26 -3.91
C ASN A 89 -29.87 1.75 -3.98
N PRO A 90 -30.17 2.46 -2.89
CA PRO A 90 -30.78 3.79 -2.95
C PRO A 90 -29.85 4.93 -3.45
N ASN A 91 -28.55 4.66 -3.65
CA ASN A 91 -27.51 5.68 -3.91
C ASN A 91 -26.65 5.37 -5.15
N SER A 92 -27.17 5.46 -6.38
CA SER A 92 -26.33 5.18 -7.58
C SER A 92 -26.48 6.19 -8.72
N ASP A 93 -25.37 6.88 -9.05
CA ASP A 93 -25.00 7.53 -10.32
C ASP A 93 -26.13 7.86 -11.31
N SER A 94 -26.70 9.05 -11.23
CA SER A 94 -27.79 9.48 -12.12
C SER A 94 -27.30 10.24 -13.34
N THR A 95 -26.21 11.02 -13.23
CA THR A 95 -25.75 11.92 -14.30
C THR A 95 -24.78 11.24 -15.26
N LEU A 96 -23.82 10.46 -14.76
CA LEU A 96 -22.92 9.63 -15.55
C LEU A 96 -23.71 8.58 -16.31
N LYS A 97 -24.70 7.96 -15.66
CA LYS A 97 -25.64 7.05 -16.29
C LYS A 97 -26.45 7.75 -17.37
N LEU A 98 -27.06 8.91 -17.08
CA LEU A 98 -27.79 9.72 -18.06
C LEU A 98 -26.92 10.08 -19.27
N MET A 99 -25.69 10.56 -19.06
CA MET A 99 -24.81 10.94 -20.16
C MET A 99 -24.34 9.75 -20.98
N ARG A 100 -24.06 8.60 -20.34
CA ARG A 100 -23.76 7.35 -21.04
C ARG A 100 -24.96 6.92 -21.88
N ASP A 101 -26.18 6.98 -21.33
CA ASP A 101 -27.42 6.65 -22.03
C ASP A 101 -27.69 7.62 -23.20
N GLN A 102 -27.46 8.92 -23.00
CA GLN A 102 -27.56 9.94 -24.04
C GLN A 102 -26.55 9.74 -25.17
N ILE A 103 -25.31 9.38 -24.86
CA ILE A 103 -24.28 9.05 -25.88
C ILE A 103 -24.69 7.82 -26.68
N ILE A 104 -25.25 6.80 -26.02
CA ILE A 104 -25.76 5.60 -26.69
C ILE A 104 -26.89 6.01 -27.65
N MET A 105 -27.88 6.77 -27.17
CA MET A 105 -28.99 7.24 -27.99
C MET A 105 -28.54 8.16 -29.12
N ALA A 106 -27.52 9.00 -28.90
CA ALA A 106 -27.00 9.90 -29.93
C ALA A 106 -26.34 9.13 -31.07
N LYS A 107 -25.61 8.05 -30.75
CA LYS A 107 -25.04 7.14 -31.76
C LYS A 107 -26.13 6.38 -32.52
N VAL A 108 -27.23 6.00 -31.86
CA VAL A 108 -28.38 5.37 -32.53
C VAL A 108 -29.01 6.33 -33.53
N TYR A 109 -29.39 7.54 -33.10
CA TYR A 109 -30.00 8.52 -33.99
C TYR A 109 -29.05 9.03 -35.06
N ALA A 110 -27.75 9.15 -34.78
CA ALA A 110 -26.77 9.50 -35.81
C ALA A 110 -26.75 8.44 -36.92
N ASN A 111 -26.71 7.16 -36.58
CA ASN A 111 -26.74 6.10 -37.60
C ASN A 111 -28.04 6.10 -38.42
N ILE A 112 -29.17 6.45 -37.80
CA ILE A 112 -30.46 6.59 -38.50
C ILE A 112 -30.45 7.84 -39.40
N ALA A 113 -29.97 8.99 -38.91
CA ALA A 113 -29.80 10.23 -39.66
C ALA A 113 -28.92 10.00 -40.90
N LYS A 114 -27.81 9.27 -40.74
CA LYS A 114 -26.90 8.90 -41.83
C LYS A 114 -27.59 8.02 -42.88
N ALA A 115 -28.41 7.06 -42.46
CA ALA A 115 -29.16 6.21 -43.39
C ALA A 115 -30.27 6.97 -44.15
N LYS A 116 -30.80 8.05 -43.55
CA LYS A 116 -31.78 8.96 -44.17
C LYS A 116 -31.14 10.17 -44.88
N ASN A 117 -29.81 10.20 -45.03
CA ASN A 117 -29.05 11.32 -45.62
C ASN A 117 -29.20 12.68 -44.92
N GLU A 118 -29.60 12.73 -43.64
CA GLU A 118 -29.61 13.95 -42.83
C GLU A 118 -28.23 14.23 -42.22
N THR A 119 -27.31 14.72 -43.05
CA THR A 119 -25.90 14.98 -42.69
C THR A 119 -25.74 16.01 -41.57
N GLY A 120 -26.53 17.09 -41.57
CA GLY A 120 -26.45 18.13 -40.55
C GLY A 120 -26.83 17.65 -39.14
N LEU A 121 -27.85 16.79 -39.03
CA LEU A 121 -28.27 16.21 -37.75
C LEU A 121 -27.29 15.11 -37.29
N TYR A 122 -26.76 14.32 -38.21
CA TYR A 122 -25.68 13.36 -37.94
C TYR A 122 -24.44 14.04 -37.35
N ASP A 123 -23.96 15.12 -37.96
CA ASP A 123 -22.76 15.83 -37.52
C ASP A 123 -22.97 16.49 -36.15
N SER A 124 -24.17 17.05 -35.91
CA SER A 124 -24.55 17.63 -34.62
C SER A 124 -24.57 16.58 -33.50
N LEU A 125 -25.23 15.43 -33.72
CA LEU A 125 -25.27 14.32 -32.76
C LEU A 125 -23.87 13.76 -32.46
N MET A 126 -23.03 13.60 -33.49
CA MET A 126 -21.67 13.08 -33.33
C MET A 126 -20.70 14.09 -32.69
N LYS A 127 -20.92 15.39 -32.90
CA LYS A 127 -20.17 16.45 -32.22
C LYS A 127 -20.49 16.45 -30.73
N HIS A 128 -21.77 16.55 -30.36
CA HIS A 128 -22.17 16.53 -28.96
C HIS A 128 -21.86 15.19 -28.27
N SER A 129 -21.85 14.08 -29.01
CA SER A 129 -21.45 12.76 -28.48
C SER A 129 -19.97 12.73 -28.11
N ARG A 130 -19.10 13.28 -28.96
CA ARG A 130 -17.65 13.41 -28.67
C ARG A 130 -17.38 14.36 -27.52
N GLU A 131 -18.09 15.48 -27.45
CA GLU A 131 -17.98 16.43 -26.34
C GLU A 131 -18.43 15.82 -25.02
N SER A 132 -19.56 15.10 -25.02
CA SER A 132 -20.05 14.37 -23.84
C SER A 132 -19.11 13.25 -23.43
N GLN A 133 -18.52 12.51 -24.38
CA GLN A 133 -17.53 11.47 -24.09
C GLN A 133 -16.23 12.05 -23.50
N ARG A 134 -15.75 13.19 -23.99
CA ARG A 134 -14.60 13.91 -23.41
C ARG A 134 -14.91 14.44 -22.01
N ALA A 135 -16.14 14.88 -21.78
CA ALA A 135 -16.58 15.32 -20.46
C ALA A 135 -16.71 14.15 -19.45
N ILE A 136 -17.01 12.93 -19.93
CA ILE A 136 -16.98 11.72 -19.11
C ILE A 136 -15.54 11.27 -18.80
N GLY A 137 -14.65 11.24 -19.79
CA GLY A 137 -13.26 10.80 -19.58
C GLY A 137 -13.17 9.35 -19.06
N GLU A 138 -12.38 9.13 -18.00
CA GLU A 138 -12.24 7.85 -17.29
C GLU A 138 -13.17 7.72 -16.07
N ALA A 139 -14.10 8.65 -15.88
CA ALA A 139 -14.99 8.69 -14.72
C ALA A 139 -15.81 7.41 -14.57
N SER A 140 -15.68 6.78 -13.40
CA SER A 140 -16.36 5.57 -12.97
C SER A 140 -17.59 5.85 -12.09
N THR A 141 -17.61 7.00 -11.41
CA THR A 141 -18.71 7.52 -10.57
C THR A 141 -19.10 8.95 -10.98
N ASP A 142 -20.29 9.44 -10.61
CA ASP A 142 -20.75 10.81 -10.90
C ASP A 142 -19.76 11.89 -10.38
N ALA A 143 -19.07 11.62 -9.27
CA ALA A 143 -18.06 12.50 -8.67
C ALA A 143 -16.83 12.74 -9.57
N GLU A 144 -16.54 11.79 -10.47
CA GLU A 144 -15.35 11.86 -11.32
C GLU A 144 -15.58 12.67 -12.61
N LEU A 145 -16.82 13.06 -12.93
CA LEU A 145 -17.17 13.80 -14.14
C LEU A 145 -16.54 15.21 -14.21
N GLN A 146 -16.30 15.68 -15.43
CA GLN A 146 -15.93 17.09 -15.67
C GLN A 146 -17.08 18.02 -15.26
N PRO A 147 -16.83 19.27 -14.84
CA PRO A 147 -17.91 20.15 -14.38
C PRO A 147 -18.84 20.57 -15.53
N SER A 148 -18.30 20.61 -16.76
CA SER A 148 -19.11 20.84 -17.96
C SER A 148 -20.00 19.65 -18.33
N ALA A 149 -19.89 18.51 -17.66
CA ALA A 149 -20.61 17.30 -18.00
C ALA A 149 -22.13 17.50 -17.99
N LEU A 150 -22.69 18.19 -16.99
CA LEU A 150 -24.12 18.47 -16.91
C LEU A 150 -24.59 19.41 -18.04
N ASP A 151 -23.81 20.43 -18.37
CA ASP A 151 -24.14 21.34 -19.48
C ASP A 151 -24.02 20.65 -20.83
N ARG A 152 -23.04 19.75 -21.00
CA ARG A 152 -22.94 18.86 -22.16
C ARG A 152 -24.09 17.87 -22.21
N ALA A 153 -24.55 17.34 -21.07
CA ALA A 153 -25.72 16.47 -20.97
C ALA A 153 -27.02 17.18 -21.36
N LYS A 154 -27.18 18.45 -20.94
CA LYS A 154 -28.31 19.30 -21.35
C LYS A 154 -28.25 19.63 -22.84
N GLY A 155 -27.08 20.03 -23.35
CA GLY A 155 -26.87 20.29 -24.78
C GLY A 155 -27.13 19.04 -25.63
N MET A 156 -26.64 17.88 -25.19
CA MET A 156 -26.92 16.59 -25.80
C MET A 156 -28.41 16.24 -25.74
N GLY A 157 -29.06 16.43 -24.60
CA GLY A 157 -30.49 16.19 -24.41
C GLY A 157 -31.35 17.02 -25.37
N HIS A 158 -30.98 18.27 -25.61
CA HIS A 158 -31.67 19.14 -26.57
C HIS A 158 -31.58 18.58 -28.00
N VAL A 159 -30.38 18.20 -28.45
CA VAL A 159 -30.18 17.64 -29.80
C VAL A 159 -30.85 16.27 -29.94
N LEU A 160 -30.86 15.45 -28.89
CA LEU A 160 -31.58 14.18 -28.84
C LEU A 160 -33.09 14.35 -28.93
N SER A 161 -33.65 15.41 -28.33
CA SER A 161 -35.08 15.72 -28.46
C SER A 161 -35.43 16.03 -29.92
N ILE A 162 -34.64 16.88 -30.57
CA ILE A 162 -34.81 17.20 -32.01
C ILE A 162 -34.69 15.95 -32.87
N ALA A 163 -33.72 15.08 -32.57
CA ALA A 163 -33.53 13.83 -33.29
C ALA A 163 -34.68 12.84 -33.05
N LYS A 164 -35.22 12.78 -31.83
CA LYS A 164 -36.38 11.96 -31.50
C LYS A 164 -37.61 12.40 -32.30
N ASP A 165 -37.91 13.70 -32.33
CA ASP A 165 -39.11 14.20 -33.00
C ASP A 165 -39.09 13.96 -34.52
N ARG A 166 -37.90 13.90 -35.13
CA ARG A 166 -37.72 13.70 -36.58
C ARG A 166 -37.45 12.26 -37.01
N LEU A 167 -36.76 11.48 -36.18
CA LEU A 167 -36.18 10.19 -36.58
C LEU A 167 -36.67 9.01 -35.73
N TYR A 168 -37.47 9.23 -34.69
CA TYR A 168 -37.93 8.15 -33.82
C TYR A 168 -38.92 7.22 -34.52
N ASP A 169 -38.44 6.02 -34.81
CA ASP A 169 -39.26 4.85 -35.11
C ASP A 169 -38.87 3.76 -34.12
N CYS A 170 -39.85 3.28 -33.34
CA CYS A 170 -39.64 2.35 -32.25
C CYS A 170 -38.93 1.07 -32.72
N VAL A 171 -39.33 0.53 -33.87
CA VAL A 171 -38.76 -0.72 -34.41
C VAL A 171 -37.31 -0.49 -34.87
N THR A 172 -37.05 0.59 -35.59
CA THR A 172 -35.70 0.92 -36.07
C THR A 172 -34.72 1.24 -34.93
N VAL A 173 -35.17 2.00 -33.93
CA VAL A 173 -34.36 2.36 -32.74
C VAL A 173 -34.06 1.12 -31.89
N ALA A 174 -35.07 0.27 -31.63
CA ALA A 174 -34.88 -0.96 -30.87
C ALA A 174 -33.90 -1.93 -31.57
N ARG A 175 -34.01 -2.07 -32.90
CA ARG A 175 -33.09 -2.90 -33.71
C ARG A 175 -31.65 -2.39 -33.62
N LYS A 176 -31.43 -1.07 -33.67
CA LYS A 176 -30.09 -0.48 -33.59
C LYS A 176 -29.48 -0.55 -32.18
N LEU A 177 -30.27 -0.29 -31.13
CA LEU A 177 -29.82 -0.47 -29.75
C LEU A 177 -29.38 -1.91 -29.49
N ARG A 178 -30.15 -2.90 -29.98
CA ARG A 178 -29.80 -4.31 -29.85
C ARG A 178 -28.50 -4.67 -30.58
N ALA A 179 -28.30 -4.15 -31.80
CA ALA A 179 -27.05 -4.34 -32.53
C ALA A 179 -25.84 -3.70 -31.83
N MET A 180 -26.01 -2.51 -31.25
CA MET A 180 -24.96 -1.84 -30.47
C MET A 180 -24.65 -2.58 -29.17
N LEU A 181 -25.67 -3.12 -28.48
CA LEU A 181 -25.48 -3.91 -27.27
C LEU A 181 -24.67 -5.17 -27.56
N GLN A 182 -25.07 -5.93 -28.59
CA GLN A 182 -24.34 -7.12 -29.04
C GLN A 182 -22.89 -6.79 -29.42
N SER A 183 -22.66 -5.71 -30.17
CA SER A 183 -21.29 -5.26 -30.50
C SER A 183 -20.47 -4.89 -29.27
N THR A 184 -21.05 -4.16 -28.31
CA THR A 184 -20.34 -3.73 -27.09
C THR A 184 -20.01 -4.91 -26.18
N GLU A 185 -20.93 -5.85 -26.03
CA GLU A 185 -20.73 -7.07 -25.25
C GLU A 185 -19.59 -7.92 -25.83
N VAL A 186 -19.52 -8.04 -27.16
CA VAL A 186 -18.40 -8.73 -27.81
C VAL A 186 -17.07 -8.01 -27.56
N ASN A 187 -17.04 -6.66 -27.59
CA ASN A 187 -15.82 -5.88 -27.33
C ASN A 187 -15.33 -5.96 -25.87
N VAL A 188 -16.25 -5.88 -24.89
CA VAL A 188 -15.91 -6.07 -23.47
C VAL A 188 -15.37 -7.47 -23.24
N ASN A 189 -15.99 -8.49 -23.83
CA ASN A 189 -15.50 -9.86 -23.77
C ASN A 189 -14.10 -9.99 -24.41
N ALA A 190 -13.82 -9.30 -25.51
CA ALA A 190 -12.48 -9.27 -26.12
C ALA A 190 -11.43 -8.60 -25.23
N LEU A 191 -11.75 -7.47 -24.58
CA LEU A 191 -10.84 -6.76 -23.66
C LEU A 191 -10.57 -7.57 -22.39
N LYS A 192 -11.59 -8.19 -21.78
CA LYS A 192 -11.42 -9.12 -20.65
C LYS A 192 -10.49 -10.26 -21.02
N LYS A 193 -10.64 -10.85 -22.21
CA LYS A 193 -9.73 -11.89 -22.73
C LYS A 193 -8.29 -11.36 -22.89
N LYS A 194 -8.10 -10.14 -23.40
CA LYS A 194 -6.79 -9.51 -23.57
C LYS A 194 -6.09 -9.20 -22.24
N SER A 195 -6.81 -8.66 -21.26
CA SER A 195 -6.29 -8.38 -19.91
C SER A 195 -5.87 -9.68 -19.20
N ALA A 196 -6.73 -10.70 -19.22
CA ALA A 196 -6.42 -12.02 -18.68
C ALA A 196 -5.16 -12.65 -19.34
N PHE A 197 -4.97 -12.43 -20.64
CA PHE A 197 -3.77 -12.86 -21.36
C PHE A 197 -2.51 -12.12 -20.89
N LEU A 198 -2.56 -10.81 -20.67
CA LEU A 198 -1.43 -10.01 -20.20
C LEU A 198 -1.01 -10.36 -18.76
N ILE A 199 -1.98 -10.54 -17.85
CA ILE A 199 -1.73 -11.01 -16.48
C ILE A 199 -1.05 -12.38 -16.51
N GLN A 200 -1.52 -13.28 -17.36
CA GLN A 200 -0.88 -14.58 -17.56
C GLN A 200 0.53 -14.48 -18.15
N LEU A 201 0.80 -13.49 -19.00
CA LEU A 201 2.14 -13.28 -19.55
C LEU A 201 3.11 -12.76 -18.48
N ALA A 202 2.67 -11.82 -17.64
CA ALA A 202 3.45 -11.26 -16.55
C ALA A 202 3.68 -12.26 -15.40
N ALA A 203 2.68 -13.09 -15.07
CA ALA A 203 2.84 -14.22 -14.14
C ALA A 203 3.83 -15.30 -14.63
N LYS A 204 4.32 -15.20 -15.87
CA LYS A 204 5.33 -16.10 -16.45
C LYS A 204 6.71 -15.47 -16.58
N THR A 205 6.82 -14.14 -16.46
CA THR A 205 8.12 -13.48 -16.47
C THR A 205 8.75 -13.62 -15.09
N VAL A 206 9.56 -14.67 -14.93
CA VAL A 206 10.49 -14.78 -13.82
C VAL A 206 11.42 -13.56 -13.86
N PRO A 207 11.68 -12.88 -12.73
CA PRO A 207 12.64 -11.79 -12.68
C PRO A 207 13.94 -12.19 -13.38
N LYS A 208 14.48 -11.31 -14.23
CA LYS A 208 15.70 -11.57 -15.01
C LYS A 208 16.86 -12.18 -14.19
N PRO A 209 17.09 -11.80 -12.92
CA PRO A 209 18.16 -12.40 -12.13
C PRO A 209 17.92 -13.88 -11.80
N LEU A 210 16.68 -14.27 -11.48
CA LEU A 210 16.30 -15.66 -11.22
C LEU A 210 16.33 -16.55 -12.49
N HIS A 211 16.10 -15.96 -13.66
CA HIS A 211 16.20 -16.65 -14.95
C HIS A 211 17.64 -17.07 -15.29
N CYS A 212 18.66 -16.38 -14.79
CA CYS A 212 20.06 -16.70 -15.08
C CYS A 212 20.63 -17.82 -14.18
N LEU A 213 20.00 -18.11 -13.05
CA LEU A 213 20.51 -19.05 -12.05
C LEU A 213 20.69 -20.48 -12.60
N PRO A 214 19.71 -21.11 -13.28
CA PRO A 214 19.90 -22.46 -13.82
C PRO A 214 21.01 -22.55 -14.88
N LEU A 215 21.18 -21.50 -15.69
CA LEU A 215 22.23 -21.43 -16.71
C LEU A 215 23.63 -21.42 -16.06
N GLN A 216 23.79 -20.64 -14.99
CA GLN A 216 25.06 -20.53 -14.26
C GLN A 216 25.38 -21.84 -13.51
N LEU A 217 24.43 -22.38 -12.75
CA LEU A 217 24.62 -23.67 -12.05
C LEU A 217 24.96 -24.82 -13.01
N SER A 218 24.34 -24.84 -14.19
CA SER A 218 24.64 -25.83 -15.22
C SER A 218 26.06 -25.67 -15.78
N THR A 219 26.52 -24.43 -15.98
CA THR A 219 27.89 -24.16 -16.46
C THR A 219 28.92 -24.66 -15.44
N ASP A 220 28.71 -24.38 -14.16
CA ASP A 220 29.61 -24.80 -13.09
C ASP A 220 29.61 -26.31 -12.87
N TYR A 221 28.46 -26.98 -13.02
CA TYR A 221 28.35 -28.43 -12.95
C TYR A 221 29.35 -29.16 -13.86
N TYR A 222 29.54 -28.63 -15.08
CA TYR A 222 30.47 -29.17 -16.06
C TYR A 222 31.90 -28.66 -15.84
N LEU A 223 32.10 -27.36 -15.59
CA LEU A 223 33.44 -26.77 -15.43
C LEU A 223 34.17 -27.27 -14.17
N GLN A 224 33.46 -27.49 -13.07
CA GLN A 224 34.04 -27.91 -11.80
C GLN A 224 34.07 -29.44 -11.61
N GLY A 225 33.71 -30.23 -12.63
CA GLY A 225 33.80 -31.69 -12.61
C GLY A 225 32.77 -32.41 -11.72
N TYR A 226 31.70 -31.73 -11.29
CA TYR A 226 30.60 -32.33 -10.51
C TYR A 226 29.80 -33.36 -11.29
N ASN A 227 29.92 -33.38 -12.62
CA ASN A 227 29.40 -34.45 -13.47
C ASN A 227 29.88 -35.86 -13.09
N LYS A 228 31.03 -35.98 -12.40
CA LYS A 228 31.58 -37.25 -11.91
C LYS A 228 31.14 -37.61 -10.49
N LYS A 229 30.51 -36.69 -9.75
CA LYS A 229 30.00 -36.94 -8.39
C LYS A 229 28.58 -37.52 -8.43
N GLY A 230 28.37 -38.61 -7.69
CA GLY A 230 27.06 -39.20 -7.44
C GLY A 230 26.49 -38.82 -6.08
N PHE A 231 25.17 -38.95 -5.92
CA PHE A 231 24.53 -38.83 -4.61
C PHE A 231 24.82 -40.06 -3.72
N PRO A 232 24.98 -39.88 -2.40
CA PRO A 232 25.13 -40.97 -1.43
C PRO A 232 23.81 -41.72 -1.19
N ASN A 233 23.86 -42.85 -0.46
CA ASN A 233 22.71 -43.64 -0.01
C ASN A 233 21.79 -44.18 -1.12
N LYS A 234 22.38 -44.67 -2.22
CA LYS A 234 21.59 -45.23 -3.35
C LYS A 234 20.76 -46.46 -2.97
N ASP A 235 21.19 -47.20 -1.96
CA ASP A 235 20.50 -48.34 -1.37
C ASP A 235 19.12 -47.97 -0.80
N LYS A 236 18.94 -46.74 -0.34
CA LYS A 236 17.67 -46.25 0.25
C LYS A 236 16.61 -45.85 -0.78
N LEU A 237 16.96 -45.76 -2.06
CA LEU A 237 16.05 -45.20 -3.08
C LEU A 237 14.84 -46.09 -3.37
N GLU A 238 14.92 -47.38 -3.05
CA GLU A 238 13.87 -48.36 -3.34
C GLU A 238 13.35 -49.06 -2.08
N ASP A 239 13.74 -48.60 -0.88
CA ASP A 239 13.38 -49.22 0.40
C ASP A 239 11.96 -48.80 0.84
N PRO A 240 10.93 -49.67 0.73
CA PRO A 240 9.55 -49.29 1.01
C PRO A 240 9.28 -48.96 2.49
N SER A 241 10.24 -49.19 3.40
CA SER A 241 10.13 -48.82 4.81
C SER A 241 10.42 -47.34 5.10
N LEU A 242 10.88 -46.59 4.10
CA LEU A 242 11.23 -45.17 4.21
C LEU A 242 10.12 -44.24 3.69
N TYR A 243 10.26 -42.95 3.96
CA TYR A 243 9.30 -41.92 3.55
C TYR A 243 9.72 -41.32 2.20
N HIS A 244 9.07 -41.78 1.13
CA HIS A 244 9.37 -41.39 -0.24
C HIS A 244 8.53 -40.21 -0.74
N TYR A 245 9.19 -39.17 -1.23
CA TYR A 245 8.59 -37.96 -1.77
C TYR A 245 8.89 -37.84 -3.27
N ALA A 246 7.87 -37.55 -4.08
CA ALA A 246 8.04 -37.25 -5.51
C ALA A 246 7.83 -35.76 -5.77
N ILE A 247 8.81 -35.12 -6.42
CA ILE A 247 8.77 -33.70 -6.80
C ILE A 247 9.15 -33.57 -8.27
N PHE A 248 8.24 -33.08 -9.11
CA PHE A 248 8.49 -32.90 -10.55
C PHE A 248 8.51 -31.41 -10.89
N SER A 249 9.68 -30.86 -11.21
CA SER A 249 9.84 -29.40 -11.36
C SER A 249 10.95 -28.97 -12.31
N ASP A 250 10.73 -27.83 -12.97
CA ASP A 250 11.71 -27.08 -13.78
C ASP A 250 12.36 -25.94 -12.98
N ASN A 251 12.04 -25.78 -11.68
CA ASN A 251 12.43 -24.64 -10.87
C ASN A 251 13.28 -25.07 -9.66
N VAL A 252 14.58 -24.80 -9.75
CA VAL A 252 15.59 -25.17 -8.73
C VAL A 252 15.27 -24.54 -7.36
N LEU A 253 14.85 -23.27 -7.32
CA LEU A 253 14.59 -22.56 -6.06
C LEU A 253 13.28 -23.02 -5.40
N ALA A 254 12.24 -23.23 -6.20
CA ALA A 254 10.98 -23.72 -5.69
C ALA A 254 11.16 -25.12 -5.10
N THR A 255 11.83 -26.01 -5.84
CA THR A 255 12.19 -27.37 -5.39
C THR A 255 13.02 -27.36 -4.11
N SER A 256 14.02 -26.46 -4.00
CA SER A 256 14.86 -26.39 -2.80
C SER A 256 14.09 -25.94 -1.55
N VAL A 257 13.11 -25.04 -1.70
CA VAL A 257 12.24 -24.64 -0.60
C VAL A 257 11.35 -25.79 -0.15
N VAL A 258 10.78 -26.57 -1.07
CA VAL A 258 9.99 -27.77 -0.72
C VAL A 258 10.83 -28.76 0.09
N VAL A 259 12.00 -29.13 -0.41
CA VAL A 259 12.89 -30.09 0.26
C VAL A 259 13.35 -29.56 1.62
N ASN A 260 13.84 -28.31 1.67
CA ASN A 260 14.34 -27.73 2.92
C ASN A 260 13.25 -27.56 3.96
N SER A 261 12.06 -27.09 3.57
CA SER A 261 10.94 -26.94 4.50
C SER A 261 10.48 -28.30 5.03
N THR A 262 10.44 -29.33 4.19
CA THR A 262 10.10 -30.70 4.62
C THR A 262 11.11 -31.25 5.62
N VAL A 263 12.41 -31.15 5.30
CA VAL A 263 13.49 -31.71 6.13
C VAL A 263 13.65 -30.94 7.44
N LEU A 264 13.40 -29.63 7.44
CA LEU A 264 13.47 -28.81 8.67
C LEU A 264 12.41 -29.23 9.70
N HIS A 265 11.22 -29.62 9.25
CA HIS A 265 10.11 -30.02 10.15
C HIS A 265 10.06 -31.53 10.39
N ALA A 266 10.93 -32.32 9.75
CA ALA A 266 10.98 -33.77 9.93
C ALA A 266 11.58 -34.15 11.29
N ASN A 267 10.90 -35.05 12.02
CA ASN A 267 11.41 -35.58 13.28
C ASN A 267 12.63 -36.50 13.06
N GLU A 268 12.64 -37.28 11.98
CA GLU A 268 13.73 -38.21 11.64
C GLU A 268 14.26 -38.00 10.22
N PRO A 269 14.99 -36.90 9.93
CA PRO A 269 15.41 -36.51 8.57
C PRO A 269 16.10 -37.62 7.75
N GLY A 270 16.81 -38.54 8.40
CA GLY A 270 17.53 -39.65 7.75
C GLY A 270 16.65 -40.74 7.12
N LYS A 271 15.34 -40.74 7.40
CA LYS A 271 14.34 -41.65 6.83
C LYS A 271 13.61 -41.06 5.60
N HIS A 272 13.86 -39.81 5.26
CA HIS A 272 13.20 -39.13 4.15
C HIS A 272 14.01 -39.30 2.86
N VAL A 273 13.33 -39.68 1.79
CA VAL A 273 13.89 -39.91 0.47
C VAL A 273 13.15 -39.04 -0.55
N PHE A 274 13.85 -38.12 -1.19
CA PHE A 274 13.27 -37.21 -2.18
C PHE A 274 13.70 -37.61 -3.58
N HIS A 275 12.71 -37.91 -4.43
CA HIS A 275 12.90 -38.18 -5.84
C HIS A 275 12.47 -36.95 -6.65
N ILE A 276 13.46 -36.28 -7.21
CA ILE A 276 13.30 -35.03 -7.95
C ILE A 276 13.45 -35.35 -9.44
N VAL A 277 12.40 -35.15 -10.23
CA VAL A 277 12.45 -35.30 -11.68
C VAL A 277 12.39 -33.92 -12.33
N THR A 278 13.33 -33.66 -13.23
CA THR A 278 13.43 -32.38 -13.93
C THR A 278 13.71 -32.59 -15.43
N ASP A 279 13.65 -31.51 -16.20
CA ASP A 279 13.94 -31.55 -17.63
C ASP A 279 15.46 -31.49 -17.91
N LYS A 280 15.84 -31.82 -19.14
CA LYS A 280 17.23 -31.79 -19.57
C LYS A 280 17.91 -30.41 -19.45
N LEU A 281 17.14 -29.32 -19.54
CA LEU A 281 17.68 -27.97 -19.46
C LEU A 281 18.08 -27.62 -18.02
N ASN A 282 17.32 -28.11 -17.04
CA ASN A 282 17.51 -27.82 -15.62
C ASN A 282 18.23 -28.94 -14.86
N PHE A 283 18.43 -30.11 -15.48
CA PHE A 283 19.06 -31.28 -14.87
C PHE A 283 20.44 -31.00 -14.23
N ALA A 284 21.34 -30.37 -14.99
CA ALA A 284 22.67 -30.03 -14.48
C ALA A 284 22.58 -29.05 -13.30
N ALA A 285 21.72 -28.04 -13.41
CA ALA A 285 21.49 -27.06 -12.35
C ALA A 285 20.91 -27.69 -11.07
N MET A 286 19.92 -28.56 -11.21
CA MET A 286 19.25 -29.24 -10.09
C MET A 286 20.21 -30.20 -9.38
N LYS A 287 21.01 -30.98 -10.14
CA LYS A 287 22.06 -31.83 -9.57
C LYS A 287 23.12 -31.02 -8.86
N MET A 288 23.63 -29.97 -9.51
CA MET A 288 24.61 -29.08 -8.92
C MET A 288 24.10 -28.54 -7.59
N TRP A 289 22.86 -28.03 -7.56
CA TRP A 289 22.24 -27.51 -6.37
C TRP A 289 22.26 -28.51 -5.20
N PHE A 290 21.70 -29.71 -5.37
CA PHE A 290 21.59 -30.68 -4.27
C PHE A 290 22.90 -31.41 -3.93
N LEU A 291 23.85 -31.53 -4.86
CA LEU A 291 25.19 -32.06 -4.55
C LEU A 291 25.97 -31.11 -3.65
N VAL A 292 25.77 -29.81 -3.88
CA VAL A 292 26.41 -28.73 -3.16
C VAL A 292 25.65 -28.40 -1.87
N ASN A 293 24.34 -28.63 -1.85
CA ASN A 293 23.42 -28.38 -0.73
C ASN A 293 22.68 -29.66 -0.31
N PRO A 294 23.36 -30.67 0.25
CA PRO A 294 22.69 -31.87 0.72
C PRO A 294 21.78 -31.54 1.92
N PRO A 295 20.47 -31.86 1.87
CA PRO A 295 19.56 -31.63 2.98
C PRO A 295 19.84 -32.61 4.14
N ALA A 296 19.72 -32.13 5.38
CA ALA A 296 20.18 -32.80 6.61
C ALA A 296 19.87 -34.32 6.66
N ARG A 297 20.89 -35.16 6.41
CA ARG A 297 20.86 -36.65 6.40
C ARG A 297 19.81 -37.32 5.49
N ALA A 298 18.93 -36.56 4.85
CA ALA A 298 17.93 -37.05 3.91
C ALA A 298 18.59 -37.52 2.61
N THR A 299 17.92 -38.45 1.92
CA THR A 299 18.41 -39.00 0.66
C THR A 299 17.79 -38.23 -0.51
N ILE A 300 18.62 -37.85 -1.49
CA ILE A 300 18.19 -37.09 -2.67
C ILE A 300 18.53 -37.89 -3.93
N GLN A 301 17.56 -38.00 -4.83
CA GLN A 301 17.73 -38.46 -6.19
C GLN A 301 17.27 -37.36 -7.15
N VAL A 302 18.08 -37.06 -8.16
CA VAL A 302 17.72 -36.13 -9.24
C VAL A 302 17.80 -36.87 -10.57
N GLU A 303 16.69 -36.94 -11.29
CA GLU A 303 16.54 -37.66 -12.55
C GLU A 303 16.13 -36.71 -13.69
N ASN A 304 16.57 -37.05 -14.89
CA ASN A 304 16.14 -36.37 -16.11
C ASN A 304 14.96 -37.15 -16.71
N VAL A 305 13.85 -36.46 -16.97
CA VAL A 305 12.67 -37.04 -17.62
C VAL A 305 13.00 -37.70 -18.97
N ASP A 306 13.98 -37.16 -19.71
CA ASP A 306 14.39 -37.69 -21.01
C ASP A 306 15.09 -39.06 -20.92
N ASP A 307 15.55 -39.46 -19.73
CA ASP A 307 16.21 -40.76 -19.51
C ASP A 307 15.20 -41.92 -19.35
N PHE A 308 13.90 -41.61 -19.20
CA PHE A 308 12.83 -42.61 -19.07
C PHE A 308 12.49 -43.23 -20.43
N ARG A 309 13.12 -44.36 -20.75
CA ARG A 309 12.93 -45.06 -22.05
C ARG A 309 11.49 -45.49 -22.35
N TRP A 310 10.71 -45.78 -21.30
CA TRP A 310 9.29 -46.14 -21.44
C TRP A 310 8.41 -44.92 -21.78
N LEU A 311 8.89 -43.70 -21.52
CA LEU A 311 8.17 -42.47 -21.78
C LEU A 311 8.36 -42.02 -23.24
N ASN A 312 7.61 -42.67 -24.14
CA ASN A 312 7.60 -42.37 -25.57
C ASN A 312 6.17 -42.23 -26.11
N SER A 313 6.01 -41.75 -27.34
CA SER A 313 4.69 -41.55 -27.96
C SER A 313 3.90 -42.83 -28.23
N SER A 314 4.58 -43.99 -28.26
CA SER A 314 3.93 -45.29 -28.36
C SER A 314 3.13 -45.59 -27.09
N TYR A 315 3.69 -45.27 -25.91
CA TYR A 315 3.06 -45.56 -24.62
C TYR A 315 2.25 -44.39 -24.05
N CYS A 316 2.72 -43.15 -24.17
CA CYS A 316 2.11 -41.98 -23.54
C CYS A 316 1.17 -41.22 -24.50
N PRO A 317 -0.16 -41.17 -24.23
CA PRO A 317 -1.13 -40.44 -25.04
C PRO A 317 -0.80 -38.96 -25.23
N VAL A 318 -0.26 -38.30 -24.20
CA VAL A 318 0.09 -36.86 -24.27
C VAL A 318 1.23 -36.62 -25.25
N LEU A 319 2.27 -37.47 -25.25
CA LEU A 319 3.37 -37.40 -26.20
C LEU A 319 2.89 -37.71 -27.63
N ARG A 320 2.03 -38.72 -27.78
CA ARG A 320 1.41 -39.05 -29.07
C ARG A 320 0.61 -37.87 -29.65
N GLN A 321 -0.21 -37.24 -28.80
CA GLN A 321 -0.98 -36.05 -29.16
C GLN A 321 -0.04 -34.90 -29.53
N LEU A 322 1.03 -34.66 -28.76
CA LEU A 322 2.05 -33.64 -29.02
C LEU A 322 2.78 -33.81 -30.35
N GLU A 323 3.04 -35.04 -30.76
CA GLU A 323 3.74 -35.35 -32.00
C GLU A 323 2.85 -35.23 -33.24
N SER A 324 1.52 -35.26 -33.08
CA SER A 324 0.54 -35.17 -34.16
C SER A 324 0.63 -33.85 -34.93
N ALA A 325 0.45 -33.93 -36.26
CA ALA A 325 0.52 -32.77 -37.15
C ALA A 325 -0.50 -31.67 -36.78
N ARG A 326 -1.70 -32.07 -36.37
CA ARG A 326 -2.80 -31.19 -35.93
C ARG A 326 -2.44 -30.38 -34.68
N MET A 327 -1.74 -30.98 -33.73
CA MET A 327 -1.27 -30.31 -32.51
C MET A 327 -0.05 -29.42 -32.78
N LYS A 328 0.88 -29.86 -33.62
CA LYS A 328 1.98 -29.00 -34.08
C LYS A 328 1.45 -27.74 -34.78
N GLU A 329 0.37 -27.86 -35.55
CA GLU A 329 -0.27 -26.75 -36.24
C GLU A 329 -1.04 -25.82 -35.27
N TYR A 330 -1.77 -26.37 -34.31
CA TYR A 330 -2.51 -25.62 -33.29
C TYR A 330 -1.60 -24.84 -32.33
N TYR A 331 -0.44 -25.41 -31.95
CA TYR A 331 0.51 -24.81 -31.01
C TYR A 331 1.63 -23.97 -31.66
N PHE A 332 2.13 -24.31 -32.86
CA PHE A 332 3.36 -23.71 -33.43
C PHE A 332 3.19 -22.88 -34.72
N LYS A 333 2.06 -22.92 -35.45
CA LYS A 333 1.84 -22.02 -36.62
C LYS A 333 1.25 -20.67 -36.19
N ALA A 334 2.12 -19.69 -35.94
CA ALA A 334 1.77 -18.28 -35.93
C ALA A 334 1.78 -17.73 -37.37
N HIS A 335 0.71 -17.03 -37.81
CA HIS A 335 0.71 -15.95 -38.83
C HIS A 335 -0.34 -15.96 -39.97
N GLN A 336 -1.36 -16.82 -40.01
CA GLN A 336 -2.46 -16.59 -40.95
C GLN A 336 -3.63 -15.81 -40.32
N ALA A 337 -3.89 -14.64 -40.89
CA ALA A 337 -4.97 -13.71 -40.53
C ALA A 337 -6.39 -14.22 -40.85
N SER A 338 -6.51 -15.40 -41.49
CA SER A 338 -7.78 -15.98 -41.93
C SER A 338 -8.54 -16.78 -40.86
N SER A 339 -7.95 -17.02 -39.67
CA SER A 339 -8.59 -17.80 -38.59
C SER A 339 -9.44 -16.95 -37.62
N LEU A 340 -9.74 -15.68 -37.93
CA LEU A 340 -10.57 -14.82 -37.07
C LEU A 340 -12.04 -15.29 -36.93
N THR A 341 -12.47 -16.27 -37.73
CA THR A 341 -13.79 -16.91 -37.64
C THR A 341 -13.86 -18.09 -36.66
N ALA A 342 -12.72 -18.64 -36.23
CA ALA A 342 -12.67 -19.65 -35.17
C ALA A 342 -12.34 -18.97 -33.83
N GLY A 343 -13.32 -18.98 -32.90
CA GLY A 343 -13.34 -18.21 -31.66
C GLY A 343 -12.01 -17.93 -30.95
N SER A 344 -11.86 -16.68 -30.49
CA SER A 344 -10.76 -16.13 -29.71
C SER A 344 -10.54 -16.75 -28.31
N ASP A 345 -11.26 -17.82 -27.98
CA ASP A 345 -11.09 -18.64 -26.79
C ASP A 345 -9.84 -19.54 -26.84
N ASN A 346 -8.86 -19.29 -27.72
CA ASN A 346 -7.74 -20.21 -27.99
C ASN A 346 -6.34 -19.64 -27.69
N LEU A 347 -6.19 -18.40 -27.21
CA LEU A 347 -4.87 -17.79 -26.93
C LEU A 347 -4.24 -18.14 -25.57
N LYS A 348 -5.04 -18.42 -24.53
CA LYS A 348 -4.59 -19.06 -23.27
C LYS A 348 -4.06 -20.50 -23.51
N TYR A 349 -4.37 -21.07 -24.67
CA TYR A 349 -4.35 -22.49 -24.98
C TYR A 349 -3.17 -22.93 -25.87
N ARG A 350 -2.26 -22.01 -26.20
CA ARG A 350 -1.06 -22.25 -27.03
C ARG A 350 0.26 -22.32 -26.24
N ASN A 351 0.20 -22.58 -24.93
CA ASN A 351 1.40 -22.58 -24.06
C ASN A 351 2.04 -23.99 -23.96
N PRO A 352 3.35 -24.16 -24.26
CA PRO A 352 4.09 -25.40 -24.08
C PRO A 352 4.13 -25.93 -22.63
N LYS A 353 3.92 -25.11 -21.59
CA LYS A 353 3.92 -25.58 -20.18
C LYS A 353 2.71 -26.46 -19.82
N TYR A 354 1.58 -26.34 -20.52
CA TYR A 354 0.45 -27.30 -20.43
C TYR A 354 0.71 -28.61 -21.18
N LEU A 355 1.86 -28.69 -21.85
CA LEU A 355 2.41 -29.86 -22.51
C LEU A 355 3.69 -30.33 -21.82
N SER A 356 4.04 -29.72 -20.66
CA SER A 356 5.21 -30.14 -19.90
C SER A 356 4.96 -31.54 -19.37
N MET A 357 5.75 -32.48 -19.86
CA MET A 357 5.69 -33.87 -19.43
C MET A 357 5.95 -34.01 -17.93
N LEU A 358 6.72 -33.12 -17.32
CA LEU A 358 6.92 -33.09 -15.86
C LEU A 358 5.59 -33.02 -15.10
N ASN A 359 4.61 -32.27 -15.62
CA ASN A 359 3.29 -32.23 -15.00
C ASN A 359 2.52 -33.53 -15.20
N HIS A 360 2.66 -34.20 -16.35
CA HIS A 360 1.92 -35.44 -16.60
C HIS A 360 2.56 -36.68 -15.98
N LEU A 361 3.84 -36.62 -15.56
CA LEU A 361 4.51 -37.70 -14.83
C LEU A 361 3.79 -38.11 -13.55
N ARG A 362 2.97 -37.24 -12.95
CA ARG A 362 2.15 -37.56 -11.77
C ARG A 362 1.19 -38.74 -11.99
N PHE A 363 0.83 -39.03 -13.25
CA PHE A 363 -0.01 -40.17 -13.62
C PHE A 363 0.78 -41.45 -13.88
N TYR A 364 2.09 -41.41 -13.73
CA TYR A 364 3.01 -42.53 -14.01
C TYR A 364 3.89 -42.86 -12.80
N LEU A 365 3.43 -42.51 -11.58
CA LEU A 365 4.20 -42.77 -10.37
C LEU A 365 4.59 -44.25 -10.20
N PRO A 366 3.73 -45.25 -10.50
CA PRO A 366 4.14 -46.65 -10.46
C PRO A 366 5.18 -47.04 -11.51
N GLU A 367 5.20 -46.42 -12.68
CA GLU A 367 6.19 -46.66 -13.73
C GLU A 367 7.54 -46.04 -13.39
N VAL A 368 7.53 -44.86 -12.74
CA VAL A 368 8.75 -44.21 -12.24
C VAL A 368 9.30 -44.97 -11.02
N TYR A 369 8.42 -45.43 -10.10
CA TYR A 369 8.79 -46.08 -8.85
C TYR A 369 8.08 -47.44 -8.64
N PRO A 370 8.44 -48.47 -9.42
CA PRO A 370 7.71 -49.75 -9.43
C PRO A 370 7.82 -50.58 -8.15
N LYS A 371 8.88 -50.36 -7.35
CA LYS A 371 9.14 -51.11 -6.11
C LYS A 371 8.50 -50.50 -4.86
N LEU A 372 7.97 -49.28 -4.96
CA LEU A 372 7.38 -48.59 -3.82
C LEU A 372 5.89 -48.92 -3.70
N ASP A 373 5.41 -48.87 -2.45
CA ASP A 373 4.02 -49.18 -2.08
C ASP A 373 3.19 -47.92 -1.84
N LYS A 374 3.76 -46.92 -1.19
CA LYS A 374 3.15 -45.59 -0.99
C LYS A 374 4.16 -44.50 -1.31
N ILE A 375 3.68 -43.37 -1.80
CA ILE A 375 4.51 -42.20 -2.08
C ILE A 375 3.73 -40.92 -1.81
N LEU A 376 4.40 -39.89 -1.30
CA LEU A 376 3.81 -38.55 -1.15
C LEU A 376 4.29 -37.66 -2.31
N PHE A 377 3.36 -37.18 -3.12
CA PHE A 377 3.64 -36.22 -4.16
C PHE A 377 3.56 -34.79 -3.61
N LEU A 378 4.54 -33.95 -3.93
CA LEU A 378 4.59 -32.54 -3.57
C LEU A 378 4.85 -31.69 -4.83
N ASP A 379 3.97 -30.72 -5.10
CA ASP A 379 4.23 -29.70 -6.13
C ASP A 379 5.33 -28.72 -5.66
N ASP A 380 5.98 -28.02 -6.59
CA ASP A 380 7.08 -27.09 -6.29
C ASP A 380 6.62 -25.74 -5.68
N ASP A 381 5.31 -25.47 -5.68
CA ASP A 381 4.69 -24.24 -5.22
C ASP A 381 4.09 -24.34 -3.81
N ILE A 382 4.61 -25.27 -3.01
CA ILE A 382 4.21 -25.49 -1.62
C ILE A 382 5.31 -25.15 -0.62
N VAL A 383 4.93 -24.98 0.65
CA VAL A 383 5.85 -24.89 1.79
C VAL A 383 5.32 -25.80 2.89
N VAL A 384 6.20 -26.65 3.41
CA VAL A 384 5.89 -27.56 4.53
C VAL A 384 6.13 -26.85 5.86
N GLN A 385 5.16 -26.94 6.77
CA GLN A 385 5.20 -26.28 8.09
C GLN A 385 5.18 -27.27 9.26
N LYS A 386 4.86 -28.56 9.02
CA LYS A 386 4.78 -29.60 10.05
C LYS A 386 5.35 -30.92 9.52
N ASP A 387 5.67 -31.84 10.43
CA ASP A 387 6.09 -33.19 10.06
C ASP A 387 4.96 -33.92 9.29
N LEU A 388 5.32 -34.52 8.15
CA LEU A 388 4.38 -35.18 7.24
C LEU A 388 4.36 -36.71 7.41
N THR A 389 5.21 -37.28 8.26
CA THR A 389 5.35 -38.74 8.44
C THR A 389 4.05 -39.44 8.81
N ALA A 390 3.16 -38.78 9.55
CA ALA A 390 1.86 -39.33 9.94
C ALA A 390 0.98 -39.69 8.73
N LEU A 391 1.22 -39.10 7.55
CA LEU A 391 0.46 -39.41 6.33
C LEU A 391 0.63 -40.87 5.89
N TRP A 392 1.80 -41.48 6.08
CA TRP A 392 2.03 -42.89 5.71
C TRP A 392 1.17 -43.86 6.52
N SER A 393 0.78 -43.46 7.73
CA SER A 393 -0.07 -44.25 8.63
C SER A 393 -1.57 -44.08 8.34
N VAL A 394 -1.96 -43.17 7.44
CA VAL A 394 -3.36 -43.01 7.04
C VAL A 394 -3.82 -44.23 6.25
N ASP A 395 -4.92 -44.83 6.69
CA ASP A 395 -5.65 -45.85 5.93
C ASP A 395 -6.54 -45.17 4.90
N LEU A 396 -6.24 -45.39 3.62
CA LEU A 396 -7.01 -44.84 2.50
C LEU A 396 -8.28 -45.65 2.19
N GLN A 397 -8.64 -46.66 3.01
CA GLN A 397 -9.85 -47.46 2.86
C GLN A 397 -9.97 -48.13 1.46
N GLY A 398 -8.83 -48.58 0.93
CA GLY A 398 -8.74 -49.16 -0.41
C GLY A 398 -8.90 -48.15 -1.56
N MET A 399 -8.89 -46.85 -1.29
CA MET A 399 -8.77 -45.80 -2.31
C MET A 399 -7.30 -45.55 -2.66
N VAL A 400 -7.06 -44.99 -3.85
CA VAL A 400 -5.71 -44.85 -4.40
C VAL A 400 -5.05 -43.54 -3.99
N ASN A 401 -5.84 -42.47 -3.85
CA ASN A 401 -5.35 -41.11 -3.61
C ASN A 401 -5.87 -40.60 -2.26
N GLY A 402 -5.03 -40.03 -1.41
CA GLY A 402 -5.43 -39.21 -0.27
C GLY A 402 -5.20 -37.73 -0.60
N ALA A 403 -6.25 -36.92 -0.54
CA ALA A 403 -6.20 -35.50 -0.89
C ALA A 403 -7.17 -34.65 -0.05
N VAL A 404 -6.84 -33.37 0.15
CA VAL A 404 -7.77 -32.42 0.75
C VAL A 404 -8.78 -31.91 -0.28
N GLU A 405 -10.06 -31.95 0.09
CA GLU A 405 -11.18 -31.50 -0.71
C GLU A 405 -11.31 -29.96 -0.76
N THR A 406 -11.66 -29.40 -1.93
CA THR A 406 -11.67 -27.96 -2.19
C THR A 406 -13.07 -27.32 -2.27
N CYS A 407 -14.14 -28.11 -2.19
CA CYS A 407 -15.52 -27.65 -2.47
C CYS A 407 -16.21 -26.78 -1.39
N LYS A 408 -15.52 -26.40 -0.30
CA LYS A 408 -16.06 -25.52 0.76
C LYS A 408 -15.57 -24.06 0.65
N GLU A 409 -14.67 -23.74 -0.27
CA GLU A 409 -13.99 -22.44 -0.41
C GLU A 409 -14.22 -21.79 -1.80
N SER A 410 -13.41 -20.79 -2.17
CA SER A 410 -13.39 -20.11 -3.47
C SER A 410 -13.01 -21.01 -4.68
N PHE A 411 -12.77 -22.31 -4.46
CA PHE A 411 -12.48 -23.31 -5.49
C PHE A 411 -13.72 -24.01 -6.03
N HIS A 412 -13.57 -24.67 -7.19
CA HIS A 412 -14.67 -25.14 -7.99
C HIS A 412 -14.97 -26.64 -7.85
N ARG A 413 -16.20 -27.05 -8.16
CA ARG A 413 -16.62 -28.46 -8.30
C ARG A 413 -16.33 -28.97 -9.71
N PHE A 414 -16.66 -30.23 -9.99
CA PHE A 414 -16.40 -30.87 -11.29
C PHE A 414 -16.99 -30.08 -12.47
N ASP A 415 -18.16 -29.47 -12.30
CA ASP A 415 -18.88 -28.67 -13.31
C ASP A 415 -18.06 -27.52 -13.94
N LYS A 416 -17.08 -26.97 -13.22
CA LYS A 416 -16.21 -25.91 -13.73
C LYS A 416 -15.01 -26.42 -14.50
N TYR A 417 -14.63 -27.68 -14.29
CA TYR A 417 -13.45 -28.28 -14.90
C TYR A 417 -13.78 -29.13 -16.14
N LEU A 418 -14.95 -29.77 -16.14
CA LEU A 418 -15.37 -30.72 -17.17
C LEU A 418 -16.53 -30.18 -18.01
N ASN A 419 -16.62 -30.61 -19.26
CA ASN A 419 -17.69 -30.25 -20.16
C ASN A 419 -18.90 -31.18 -19.99
N PHE A 420 -19.80 -30.87 -19.05
CA PHE A 420 -21.03 -31.64 -18.81
C PHE A 420 -22.06 -31.57 -19.94
N SER A 421 -21.88 -30.70 -20.93
CA SER A 421 -22.67 -30.74 -22.17
C SER A 421 -22.30 -31.93 -23.05
N ASN A 422 -21.15 -32.57 -22.82
CA ASN A 422 -20.76 -33.79 -23.53
C ASN A 422 -21.34 -35.03 -22.84
N PRO A 423 -22.10 -35.89 -23.57
CA PRO A 423 -22.69 -37.10 -23.01
C PRO A 423 -21.68 -38.03 -22.31
N LYS A 424 -20.44 -38.09 -22.79
CA LYS A 424 -19.38 -38.92 -22.19
C LYS A 424 -19.01 -38.47 -20.77
N ILE A 425 -19.16 -37.19 -20.45
CA ILE A 425 -18.92 -36.66 -19.11
C ILE A 425 -20.18 -36.79 -18.25
N SER A 426 -21.34 -36.33 -18.74
CA SER A 426 -22.57 -36.30 -17.94
C SER A 426 -23.11 -37.67 -17.56
N GLN A 427 -22.79 -38.72 -18.32
CA GLN A 427 -23.18 -40.10 -17.99
C GLN A 427 -22.26 -40.76 -16.95
N ASN A 428 -21.00 -40.30 -16.82
CA ASN A 428 -19.98 -40.96 -16.01
C ASN A 428 -19.64 -40.22 -14.70
N PHE A 429 -19.91 -38.91 -14.63
CA PHE A 429 -19.52 -38.07 -13.50
C PHE A 429 -20.70 -37.25 -12.97
N ASP A 430 -20.64 -36.94 -11.67
CA ASP A 430 -21.58 -36.01 -11.04
C ASP A 430 -21.03 -34.57 -11.11
N PRO A 431 -21.78 -33.59 -11.66
CA PRO A 431 -21.36 -32.19 -11.68
C PRO A 431 -21.13 -31.61 -10.29
N ASN A 432 -21.81 -32.13 -9.26
CA ASN A 432 -21.70 -31.67 -7.89
C ASN A 432 -20.58 -32.34 -7.10
N ALA A 433 -19.85 -33.30 -7.68
CA ALA A 433 -18.74 -33.97 -7.02
C ALA A 433 -17.68 -32.96 -6.56
N CYS A 434 -17.14 -33.19 -5.36
CA CYS A 434 -16.12 -32.35 -4.78
C CYS A 434 -14.78 -32.52 -5.51
N GLY A 435 -14.13 -31.41 -5.84
CA GLY A 435 -12.76 -31.43 -6.36
C GLY A 435 -11.72 -31.52 -5.24
N TRP A 436 -10.48 -31.80 -5.64
CA TRP A 436 -9.27 -31.73 -4.82
C TRP A 436 -8.15 -31.08 -5.65
N ALA A 437 -6.94 -30.91 -5.11
CA ALA A 437 -5.81 -30.32 -5.84
C ALA A 437 -4.53 -31.12 -5.63
N PHE A 438 -3.63 -31.09 -6.62
CA PHE A 438 -2.41 -31.91 -6.65
C PHE A 438 -1.29 -31.47 -5.68
N GLY A 439 -1.41 -30.30 -5.05
CA GLY A 439 -0.29 -29.67 -4.34
C GLY A 439 0.41 -30.59 -3.34
N MET A 440 -0.37 -31.41 -2.64
CA MET A 440 0.12 -32.49 -1.81
C MET A 440 -0.87 -33.66 -1.84
N ASN A 441 -0.40 -34.83 -2.25
CA ASN A 441 -1.22 -36.03 -2.35
C ASN A 441 -0.44 -37.26 -1.91
N ILE A 442 -1.06 -38.12 -1.11
CA ILE A 442 -0.50 -39.44 -0.80
C ILE A 442 -1.13 -40.49 -1.70
N PHE A 443 -0.30 -41.29 -2.37
CA PHE A 443 -0.77 -42.30 -3.30
C PHE A 443 -0.41 -43.70 -2.80
N ASP A 444 -1.38 -44.61 -2.86
CA ASP A 444 -1.16 -46.05 -2.71
C ASP A 444 -0.85 -46.66 -4.08
N LEU A 445 0.42 -46.95 -4.31
CA LEU A 445 0.91 -47.48 -5.58
C LEU A 445 0.54 -48.96 -5.79
N LYS A 446 0.25 -49.70 -4.71
CA LYS A 446 -0.24 -51.10 -4.81
C LYS A 446 -1.66 -51.12 -5.37
N GLU A 447 -2.57 -50.35 -4.79
CA GLU A 447 -3.94 -50.22 -5.30
C GLU A 447 -3.96 -49.52 -6.67
N TRP A 448 -3.04 -48.56 -6.92
CA TRP A 448 -2.88 -47.95 -8.24
C TRP A 448 -2.60 -48.99 -9.33
N ARG A 449 -1.61 -49.87 -9.10
CA ARG A 449 -1.25 -50.95 -10.04
C ARG A 449 -2.38 -51.96 -10.21
N LYS A 450 -3.01 -52.37 -9.11
CA LYS A 450 -4.12 -53.34 -9.11
C LYS A 450 -5.33 -52.87 -9.92
N ARG A 451 -5.62 -51.57 -9.90
CA ARG A 451 -6.78 -50.98 -10.60
C ARG A 451 -6.41 -50.34 -11.95
N ASP A 452 -5.16 -50.46 -12.37
CA ASP A 452 -4.62 -49.85 -13.60
C ASP A 452 -5.02 -48.38 -13.78
N ILE A 453 -4.73 -47.56 -12.78
CA ILE A 453 -5.12 -46.14 -12.81
C ILE A 453 -4.41 -45.39 -13.94
N THR A 454 -3.19 -45.80 -14.31
CA THR A 454 -2.50 -45.25 -15.49
C THR A 454 -3.28 -45.55 -16.78
N GLY A 455 -3.82 -46.76 -16.93
CA GLY A 455 -4.70 -47.13 -18.05
C GLY A 455 -6.01 -46.32 -18.07
N ILE A 456 -6.63 -46.05 -16.92
CA ILE A 456 -7.80 -45.15 -16.82
C ILE A 456 -7.44 -43.76 -17.32
N TYR A 457 -6.30 -43.22 -16.88
CA TYR A 457 -5.79 -41.94 -17.35
C TYR A 457 -5.56 -41.94 -18.87
N HIS A 458 -4.97 -43.00 -19.43
CA HIS A 458 -4.78 -43.15 -20.87
C HIS A 458 -6.10 -43.12 -21.62
N HIS A 459 -7.07 -43.90 -21.17
CA HIS A 459 -8.40 -43.97 -21.78
C HIS A 459 -9.04 -42.58 -21.88
N TRP A 460 -9.08 -41.82 -20.78
CA TRP A 460 -9.67 -40.48 -20.79
C TRP A 460 -8.85 -39.48 -21.60
N GLN A 461 -7.52 -39.57 -21.56
CA GLN A 461 -6.65 -38.69 -22.34
C GLN A 461 -6.82 -38.93 -23.85
N ASP A 462 -6.90 -40.17 -24.30
CA ASP A 462 -7.20 -40.54 -25.69
C ASP A 462 -8.60 -40.10 -26.09
N MET A 463 -9.60 -40.29 -25.22
CA MET A 463 -10.97 -39.81 -25.49
C MET A 463 -11.08 -38.28 -25.59
N ASN A 464 -10.14 -37.54 -25.01
CA ASN A 464 -10.06 -36.08 -25.08
C ASN A 464 -9.05 -35.58 -26.13
N GLU A 465 -8.68 -36.41 -27.13
CA GLU A 465 -7.78 -36.00 -28.22
C GLU A 465 -8.28 -34.75 -28.97
N ASP A 466 -9.61 -34.61 -29.11
CA ASP A 466 -10.26 -33.46 -29.72
C ASP A 466 -10.50 -32.27 -28.76
N ARG A 467 -10.15 -32.43 -27.48
CA ARG A 467 -10.29 -31.44 -26.38
C ARG A 467 -11.73 -31.03 -26.10
N THR A 468 -12.68 -31.92 -26.37
CA THR A 468 -14.11 -31.66 -26.13
C THR A 468 -14.58 -32.00 -24.72
N LEU A 469 -13.86 -32.85 -23.99
CA LEU A 469 -14.21 -33.28 -22.63
C LEU A 469 -13.73 -32.28 -21.57
N TRP A 470 -12.51 -31.78 -21.70
CA TRP A 470 -11.98 -30.64 -20.95
C TRP A 470 -10.92 -29.92 -21.77
N LYS A 471 -10.69 -28.64 -21.45
CA LYS A 471 -9.88 -27.79 -22.32
C LYS A 471 -8.36 -27.89 -22.07
N LEU A 472 -7.89 -27.82 -20.81
CA LEU A 472 -6.46 -27.74 -20.46
C LEU A 472 -6.15 -28.15 -19.02
N GLY A 473 -4.88 -28.49 -18.78
CA GLY A 473 -4.29 -28.71 -17.46
C GLY A 473 -4.30 -30.18 -17.04
N THR A 474 -3.60 -30.47 -15.96
CA THR A 474 -3.52 -31.82 -15.37
C THR A 474 -4.56 -32.06 -14.29
N LEU A 475 -5.16 -30.99 -13.73
CA LEU A 475 -6.19 -31.15 -12.70
C LEU A 475 -7.47 -31.82 -13.23
N PRO A 476 -8.09 -31.39 -14.35
CA PRO A 476 -9.28 -32.07 -14.88
C PRO A 476 -9.09 -33.57 -15.16
N PRO A 477 -8.02 -34.03 -15.85
CA PRO A 477 -7.79 -35.47 -16.00
C PRO A 477 -7.48 -36.15 -14.66
N GLY A 478 -6.88 -35.45 -13.69
CA GLY A 478 -6.74 -35.94 -12.31
C GLY A 478 -8.08 -36.24 -11.65
N LEU A 479 -9.00 -35.28 -11.66
CA LEU A 479 -10.33 -35.44 -11.06
C LEU A 479 -11.11 -36.60 -11.67
N ILE A 480 -11.03 -36.77 -13.00
CA ILE A 480 -11.67 -37.90 -13.70
C ILE A 480 -11.00 -39.23 -13.37
N THR A 481 -9.67 -39.29 -13.43
CA THR A 481 -8.88 -40.52 -13.22
C THR A 481 -9.11 -41.10 -11.82
N PHE A 482 -9.22 -40.23 -10.82
CA PHE A 482 -9.42 -40.62 -9.42
C PHE A 482 -10.87 -40.47 -8.95
N TYR A 483 -11.85 -40.38 -9.86
CA TYR A 483 -13.25 -40.25 -9.46
C TYR A 483 -13.70 -41.46 -8.63
N LYS A 484 -14.22 -41.20 -7.42
CA LYS A 484 -14.54 -42.23 -6.39
C LYS A 484 -13.36 -43.08 -5.92
N LEU A 485 -12.13 -42.62 -6.15
CA LEU A 485 -10.88 -43.26 -5.74
C LEU A 485 -9.99 -42.32 -4.90
N THR A 486 -10.55 -41.22 -4.41
CA THR A 486 -9.88 -40.26 -3.54
C THR A 486 -10.47 -40.29 -2.13
N TYR A 487 -9.63 -40.57 -1.13
CA TYR A 487 -9.93 -40.43 0.29
C TYR A 487 -9.84 -38.96 0.70
N PRO A 488 -10.90 -38.37 1.29
CA PRO A 488 -10.91 -36.97 1.71
C PRO A 488 -10.11 -36.81 3.01
N MET A 489 -9.03 -36.03 2.96
CA MET A 489 -8.17 -35.75 4.10
C MET A 489 -8.61 -34.50 4.87
N ASP A 490 -8.18 -34.40 6.14
CA ASP A 490 -8.41 -33.23 6.97
C ASP A 490 -7.74 -31.97 6.38
N ARG A 491 -8.45 -30.83 6.43
CA ARG A 491 -8.02 -29.58 5.79
C ARG A 491 -6.75 -28.99 6.38
N SER A 492 -6.46 -29.29 7.65
CA SER A 492 -5.22 -28.89 8.29
C SER A 492 -3.99 -29.50 7.62
N TRP A 493 -4.12 -30.56 6.82
CA TRP A 493 -2.97 -31.11 6.09
C TRP A 493 -2.52 -30.22 4.92
N HIS A 494 -3.46 -29.60 4.20
CA HIS A 494 -3.15 -28.85 2.97
C HIS A 494 -4.08 -27.65 2.80
N VAL A 495 -3.53 -26.45 2.97
CA VAL A 495 -4.24 -25.17 2.80
C VAL A 495 -3.84 -24.53 1.49
N LEU A 496 -4.83 -24.10 0.71
CA LEU A 496 -4.67 -23.58 -0.65
C LEU A 496 -5.05 -22.10 -0.72
N GLY A 497 -4.68 -21.46 -1.83
CA GLY A 497 -5.17 -20.13 -2.22
C GLY A 497 -4.14 -19.00 -2.12
N LEU A 498 -2.94 -19.27 -1.60
CA LEU A 498 -1.94 -18.21 -1.33
C LEU A 498 -1.44 -17.51 -2.60
N GLY A 499 -1.70 -18.08 -3.79
CA GLY A 499 -1.34 -17.52 -5.08
C GLY A 499 -2.50 -16.85 -5.85
N TYR A 500 -3.69 -16.69 -5.25
CA TYR A 500 -4.79 -15.90 -5.85
C TYR A 500 -5.77 -15.24 -4.85
N ASP A 501 -5.89 -15.72 -3.61
CA ASP A 501 -6.84 -15.22 -2.62
C ASP A 501 -6.11 -14.40 -1.52
N PRO A 502 -6.21 -13.06 -1.52
CA PRO A 502 -5.55 -12.22 -0.51
C PRO A 502 -6.23 -12.26 0.87
N ALA A 503 -7.41 -12.87 0.97
CA ALA A 503 -8.29 -12.85 2.14
C ALA A 503 -8.28 -14.16 2.95
N LEU A 504 -7.31 -15.06 2.73
CA LEU A 504 -7.21 -16.30 3.51
C LEU A 504 -7.01 -16.02 5.01
N ASN A 505 -7.66 -16.85 5.81
CA ASN A 505 -7.63 -16.82 7.26
C ASN A 505 -6.22 -17.18 7.78
N HIS A 506 -5.64 -16.30 8.62
CA HIS A 506 -4.29 -16.47 9.13
C HIS A 506 -4.16 -17.73 10.02
N THR A 507 -5.17 -18.01 10.83
CA THR A 507 -5.18 -19.17 11.74
C THR A 507 -5.18 -20.51 11.01
N GLU A 508 -5.79 -20.57 9.82
CA GLU A 508 -5.77 -21.78 8.97
C GLU A 508 -4.38 -21.98 8.37
N ILE A 509 -3.72 -20.90 7.95
CA ILE A 509 -2.34 -20.94 7.43
C ILE A 509 -1.37 -21.41 8.49
N GLU A 510 -1.45 -20.90 9.73
CA GLU A 510 -0.55 -21.29 10.83
C GLU A 510 -0.74 -22.75 11.26
N ASN A 511 -1.98 -23.24 11.21
CA ASN A 511 -2.30 -24.62 11.58
C ASN A 511 -2.07 -25.63 10.45
N ALA A 512 -1.77 -25.19 9.24
CA ALA A 512 -1.57 -26.05 8.09
C ALA A 512 -0.28 -26.89 8.20
N GLY A 513 -0.32 -28.15 7.78
CA GLY A 513 0.85 -28.99 7.56
C GLY A 513 1.60 -28.56 6.30
N VAL A 514 0.86 -28.24 5.23
CA VAL A 514 1.37 -27.71 3.97
C VAL A 514 0.53 -26.53 3.50
N ILE A 515 1.20 -25.45 3.09
CA ILE A 515 0.57 -24.29 2.44
C ILE A 515 0.91 -24.25 0.96
N HIS A 516 -0.05 -23.86 0.13
CA HIS A 516 0.07 -23.95 -1.33
C HIS A 516 -0.20 -22.61 -2.01
N TYR A 517 0.81 -22.10 -2.73
CA TYR A 517 0.72 -20.89 -3.54
C TYR A 517 0.06 -21.13 -4.90
N ASN A 518 -0.99 -21.94 -4.98
CA ASN A 518 -1.66 -22.19 -6.26
C ASN A 518 -2.26 -20.90 -6.85
N GLY A 519 -2.17 -20.73 -8.17
CA GLY A 519 -2.57 -19.48 -8.85
C GLY A 519 -1.43 -18.77 -9.59
N ASN A 520 -1.68 -17.53 -9.99
CA ASN A 520 -0.75 -16.74 -10.82
C ASN A 520 0.23 -15.89 -10.00
N TYR A 521 -0.01 -15.71 -8.70
CA TYR A 521 0.76 -14.82 -7.83
C TYR A 521 1.73 -15.60 -6.94
N LYS A 522 2.65 -16.35 -7.58
CA LYS A 522 3.67 -17.15 -6.90
C LYS A 522 4.69 -16.26 -6.16
N PRO A 523 5.29 -16.73 -5.05
CA PRO A 523 6.14 -15.90 -4.20
C PRO A 523 7.47 -15.46 -4.84
N TRP A 524 7.93 -16.15 -5.88
CA TRP A 524 9.14 -15.82 -6.65
C TRP A 524 8.86 -14.93 -7.89
N LEU A 525 7.63 -14.45 -8.07
CA LEU A 525 7.24 -13.54 -9.16
C LEU A 525 7.06 -12.11 -8.64
N ASP A 526 7.25 -11.11 -9.50
CA ASP A 526 7.06 -9.69 -9.13
C ASP A 526 5.60 -9.35 -8.78
N LEU A 527 4.64 -10.17 -9.22
CA LEU A 527 3.22 -10.01 -8.92
C LEU A 527 2.79 -10.70 -7.62
N ALA A 528 3.71 -11.30 -6.85
CA ALA A 528 3.38 -12.03 -5.62
C ALA A 528 2.51 -11.22 -4.66
N ILE A 529 1.59 -11.90 -3.96
CA ILE A 529 0.83 -11.29 -2.88
C ILE A 529 1.79 -11.03 -1.71
N THR A 530 2.10 -9.76 -1.45
CA THR A 530 3.11 -9.33 -0.46
C THR A 530 2.88 -9.95 0.92
N LYS A 531 1.61 -10.05 1.34
CA LYS A 531 1.18 -10.63 2.63
C LYS A 531 1.72 -12.06 2.85
N TYR A 532 1.79 -12.89 1.81
CA TYR A 532 2.15 -14.30 1.96
C TYR A 532 3.60 -14.60 1.61
N LYS A 533 4.37 -13.61 1.18
CA LYS A 533 5.74 -13.80 0.67
C LYS A 533 6.71 -14.29 1.76
N SER A 534 6.50 -13.87 3.01
CA SER A 534 7.37 -14.19 4.15
C SER A 534 7.49 -15.70 4.43
N TYR A 535 6.40 -16.46 4.32
CA TYR A 535 6.40 -17.92 4.57
C TYR A 535 7.33 -18.67 3.62
N TRP A 536 7.43 -18.24 2.36
CA TRP A 536 8.37 -18.79 1.39
C TRP A 536 9.79 -18.26 1.59
N SER A 537 9.93 -16.94 1.80
CA SER A 537 11.23 -16.26 1.93
C SER A 537 12.08 -16.75 3.12
N ARG A 538 11.48 -17.28 4.18
CA ARG A 538 12.21 -17.87 5.33
C ARG A 538 13.17 -18.98 4.89
N TYR A 539 12.75 -19.83 3.97
CA TYR A 539 13.54 -20.94 3.43
C TYR A 539 14.46 -20.52 2.28
N GLY A 540 14.33 -19.27 1.81
CA GLY A 540 15.31 -18.63 0.93
C GLY A 540 16.56 -18.12 1.67
N LYS A 541 16.53 -17.93 2.99
CA LYS A 541 17.71 -17.47 3.75
C LYS A 541 18.82 -18.53 3.85
N SER A 542 18.49 -19.83 3.82
CA SER A 542 19.48 -20.91 3.75
C SER A 542 20.21 -20.95 2.40
N VAL A 543 19.57 -20.48 1.32
CA VAL A 543 20.18 -20.30 0.00
C VAL A 543 21.32 -19.26 0.08
N HIS A 544 21.09 -18.13 0.75
CA HIS A 544 22.14 -17.11 1.00
C HIS A 544 23.29 -17.65 1.85
N ALA A 545 23.01 -18.31 2.98
CA ALA A 545 24.05 -18.85 3.86
C ALA A 545 25.00 -19.82 3.12
N CYS A 546 24.48 -20.56 2.14
CA CYS A 546 25.31 -21.44 1.32
C CYS A 546 26.04 -20.72 0.17
N LEU A 547 25.41 -19.73 -0.47
CA LEU A 547 26.07 -18.90 -1.47
C LEU A 547 27.26 -18.14 -0.86
N VAL A 548 27.13 -17.69 0.40
CA VAL A 548 28.20 -17.07 1.19
C VAL A 548 29.31 -18.06 1.56
N LYS A 549 28.96 -19.26 2.02
CA LYS A 549 29.95 -20.30 2.42
C LYS A 549 30.86 -20.73 1.27
N GLN A 550 30.45 -20.49 0.02
CA GLN A 550 31.16 -20.91 -1.18
C GLN A 550 31.76 -19.74 -1.97
N GLY A 551 31.65 -18.51 -1.46
CA GLY A 551 32.23 -17.31 -2.07
C GLY A 551 31.47 -16.80 -3.31
N PHE A 552 30.22 -17.22 -3.52
CA PHE A 552 29.41 -16.81 -4.68
C PHE A 552 28.81 -15.41 -4.54
N GLU A 553 28.72 -14.88 -3.34
CA GLU A 553 28.38 -13.49 -3.05
C GLU A 553 29.38 -12.51 -3.68
N SER A 554 30.61 -12.96 -3.95
CA SER A 554 31.64 -12.16 -4.61
C SER A 554 31.31 -11.80 -6.07
N PHE A 555 30.43 -12.56 -6.74
CA PHE A 555 30.01 -12.29 -8.12
C PHE A 555 28.85 -11.27 -8.18
N THR A 556 29.07 -10.13 -8.85
CA THR A 556 28.12 -9.00 -8.94
C THR A 556 26.69 -9.40 -9.31
N SER A 557 26.52 -10.29 -10.29
CA SER A 557 25.17 -10.70 -10.73
C SER A 557 24.40 -11.54 -9.69
N ILE A 558 25.12 -12.39 -8.96
CA ILE A 558 24.55 -13.25 -7.91
C ILE A 558 24.29 -12.40 -6.68
N GLY A 559 25.26 -11.58 -6.27
CA GLY A 559 25.09 -10.56 -5.24
C GLY A 559 23.85 -9.69 -5.48
N ASN A 560 23.67 -9.14 -6.69
CA ASN A 560 22.48 -8.34 -7.04
C ASN A 560 21.17 -9.11 -6.91
N SER A 561 21.15 -10.39 -7.30
CA SER A 561 19.95 -11.23 -7.19
C SER A 561 19.57 -11.48 -5.73
N ILE A 562 20.56 -11.76 -4.88
CA ILE A 562 20.37 -12.03 -3.46
C ILE A 562 20.02 -10.73 -2.72
N MET A 563 20.68 -9.61 -3.04
CA MET A 563 20.35 -8.29 -2.51
C MET A 563 18.91 -7.88 -2.82
N ASP A 564 18.45 -8.07 -4.08
CA ASP A 564 17.07 -7.75 -4.47
C ASP A 564 16.06 -8.63 -3.73
N PHE A 565 16.40 -9.92 -3.56
CA PHE A 565 15.61 -10.84 -2.76
C PHE A 565 15.45 -10.36 -1.31
N TYR A 566 16.56 -9.98 -0.64
CA TYR A 566 16.53 -9.52 0.74
C TYR A 566 15.88 -8.15 0.93
N ALA A 567 16.19 -7.20 0.05
CA ALA A 567 15.58 -5.88 0.03
C ALA A 567 14.05 -5.98 -0.14
N LYS A 568 13.56 -6.84 -1.04
CA LYS A 568 12.12 -7.08 -1.21
C LYS A 568 11.50 -7.98 -0.14
N ALA A 569 12.29 -8.58 0.74
CA ALA A 569 11.83 -9.43 1.84
C ALA A 569 11.82 -8.71 3.19
N GLY A 570 12.18 -7.43 3.25
CA GLY A 570 12.22 -6.67 4.51
C GLY A 570 13.47 -6.91 5.36
N ALA A 571 14.45 -7.67 4.87
CA ALA A 571 15.64 -8.06 5.64
C ALA A 571 16.88 -7.31 5.13
N LEU A 572 16.93 -6.01 5.43
CA LEU A 572 17.92 -5.07 4.88
C LEU A 572 19.34 -5.35 5.35
N ASP A 573 19.54 -5.76 6.59
CA ASP A 573 20.87 -6.11 7.13
C ASP A 573 21.52 -7.24 6.31
N ASN A 574 20.73 -8.27 5.99
CA ASN A 574 21.20 -9.36 5.14
C ASN A 574 21.49 -8.91 3.71
N ALA A 575 20.76 -7.92 3.19
CA ALA A 575 21.06 -7.33 1.88
C ALA A 575 22.39 -6.56 1.93
N LEU A 576 22.64 -5.80 3.00
CA LEU A 576 23.89 -5.08 3.23
C LEU A 576 25.09 -6.02 3.36
N ASP A 577 24.95 -7.12 4.09
CA ASP A 577 26.02 -8.13 4.21
C ASP A 577 26.46 -8.62 2.82
N VAL A 578 25.50 -8.98 1.97
CA VAL A 578 25.77 -9.39 0.58
C VAL A 578 26.44 -8.27 -0.21
N PHE A 579 25.93 -7.05 -0.08
CA PHE A 579 26.47 -5.87 -0.75
C PHE A 579 27.94 -5.62 -0.39
N TYR A 580 28.31 -5.79 0.88
CA TYR A 580 29.67 -5.63 1.34
C TYR A 580 30.58 -6.76 0.86
N CYS A 581 30.09 -8.00 0.82
CA CYS A 581 30.86 -9.14 0.33
C CYS A 581 30.98 -9.20 -1.22
N THR A 582 30.21 -8.40 -1.96
CA THR A 582 30.27 -8.37 -3.44
C THR A 582 31.58 -7.72 -3.93
N ARG A 583 32.34 -8.41 -4.80
CA ARG A 583 33.69 -7.98 -5.23
C ARG A 583 33.69 -6.76 -6.14
N CYS A 584 32.67 -6.66 -7.00
CA CYS A 584 32.43 -5.49 -7.85
C CYS A 584 30.96 -5.07 -7.67
N ARG A 585 30.71 -3.80 -7.35
CA ARG A 585 29.36 -3.23 -7.20
C ARG A 585 29.07 -2.41 -8.44
N ASP A 586 28.05 -2.80 -9.19
CA ASP A 586 27.61 -2.06 -10.37
C ASP A 586 26.46 -1.12 -10.03
N SER A 587 25.98 -0.35 -11.01
CA SER A 587 24.85 0.57 -10.78
C SER A 587 23.58 -0.16 -10.33
N VAL A 588 23.44 -1.46 -10.62
CA VAL A 588 22.29 -2.25 -10.17
C VAL A 588 22.43 -2.60 -8.69
N SER A 589 23.62 -2.98 -8.21
CA SER A 589 23.91 -3.22 -6.79
C SER A 589 23.51 -2.04 -5.92
N TRP A 590 23.98 -0.84 -6.30
CA TRP A 590 23.70 0.40 -5.57
C TRP A 590 22.22 0.77 -5.59
N ASN A 591 21.55 0.67 -6.76
CA ASN A 591 20.12 0.95 -6.86
C ASN A 591 19.27 0.05 -5.94
N ILE A 592 19.58 -1.26 -5.88
CA ILE A 592 18.83 -2.22 -5.07
C ILE A 592 18.91 -1.86 -3.58
N ILE A 593 20.13 -1.62 -3.10
CA ILE A 593 20.37 -1.37 -1.67
C ILE A 593 19.82 0.00 -1.25
N ILE A 594 20.05 1.04 -2.05
CA ILE A 594 19.55 2.39 -1.77
C ILE A 594 18.02 2.38 -1.76
N ASN A 595 17.38 1.85 -2.81
CA ASN A 595 15.91 1.83 -2.87
C ASN A 595 15.32 0.93 -1.77
N GLY A 596 15.94 -0.22 -1.49
CA GLY A 596 15.49 -1.12 -0.43
C GLY A 596 15.41 -0.47 0.95
N HIS A 597 16.43 0.32 1.33
CA HIS A 597 16.44 1.04 2.60
C HIS A 597 15.45 2.20 2.60
N LEU A 598 15.41 2.97 1.50
CA LEU A 598 14.54 4.14 1.40
C LEU A 598 13.05 3.78 1.36
N ASP A 599 12.67 2.71 0.64
CA ASP A 599 11.28 2.24 0.55
C ASP A 599 10.74 1.71 1.90
N GLN A 600 11.61 1.18 2.76
CA GLN A 600 11.23 0.66 4.09
C GLN A 600 11.35 1.70 5.20
N GLY A 601 11.68 2.95 4.87
CA GLY A 601 11.75 4.06 5.82
C GLY A 601 13.10 4.25 6.52
N ALA A 602 14.11 3.41 6.26
CA ALA A 602 15.49 3.58 6.75
C ALA A 602 16.21 4.70 5.97
N SER A 603 15.75 5.94 6.21
CA SER A 603 16.10 7.10 5.42
C SER A 603 17.57 7.50 5.60
N GLU A 604 18.12 7.35 6.81
CA GLU A 604 19.49 7.78 7.16
C GLU A 604 20.52 6.87 6.48
N GLU A 605 20.37 5.56 6.62
CA GLU A 605 21.21 4.54 6.00
C GLU A 605 21.11 4.61 4.47
N GLY A 606 19.90 4.75 3.92
CA GLY A 606 19.70 4.87 2.48
C GLY A 606 20.38 6.12 1.89
N LEU A 607 20.33 7.26 2.58
CA LEU A 607 21.02 8.49 2.17
C LEU A 607 22.54 8.36 2.27
N TRP A 608 23.05 7.72 3.32
CA TRP A 608 24.47 7.43 3.49
C TRP A 608 25.00 6.50 2.38
N LEU A 609 24.27 5.42 2.06
CA LEU A 609 24.59 4.49 0.97
C LEU A 609 24.58 5.20 -0.39
N PHE A 610 23.64 6.12 -0.61
CA PHE A 610 23.64 6.95 -1.81
C PHE A 610 24.92 7.78 -1.93
N MET A 611 25.33 8.48 -0.88
CA MET A 611 26.57 9.29 -0.88
C MET A 611 27.80 8.43 -1.15
N GLN A 612 27.90 7.26 -0.52
CA GLN A 612 29.00 6.32 -0.79
C GLN A 612 28.98 5.84 -2.25
N GLY A 613 27.81 5.50 -2.78
CA GLY A 613 27.65 5.11 -4.18
C GLY A 613 28.14 6.21 -5.12
N ARG A 614 27.81 7.47 -4.84
CA ARG A 614 28.25 8.61 -5.65
C ARG A 614 29.77 8.75 -5.69
N VAL A 615 30.46 8.57 -4.57
CA VAL A 615 31.92 8.55 -4.51
C VAL A 615 32.48 7.36 -5.32
N ALA A 616 31.78 6.24 -5.33
CA ALA A 616 32.12 5.04 -6.12
C ALA A 616 31.74 5.12 -7.61
N GLY A 617 31.28 6.28 -8.13
CA GLY A 617 30.93 6.46 -9.54
C GLY A 617 29.55 5.94 -9.95
N PHE A 618 28.65 5.71 -9.00
CA PHE A 618 27.26 5.34 -9.26
C PHE A 618 26.47 6.47 -9.92
N GLU A 619 25.79 6.16 -11.03
CA GLU A 619 24.79 7.01 -11.66
C GLU A 619 23.37 6.58 -11.25
N PRO A 620 22.66 7.38 -10.43
CA PRO A 620 21.29 7.08 -10.02
C PRO A 620 20.29 7.24 -11.17
N ASN A 621 19.22 6.46 -11.11
CA ASN A 621 18.07 6.63 -11.98
C ASN A 621 17.03 7.58 -11.34
N THR A 622 16.00 7.93 -12.11
CA THR A 622 14.91 8.82 -11.66
C THR A 622 14.23 8.35 -10.37
N ALA A 623 13.97 7.05 -10.23
CA ALA A 623 13.29 6.50 -9.05
C ALA A 623 14.16 6.64 -7.78
N THR A 624 15.46 6.35 -7.90
CA THR A 624 16.41 6.53 -6.80
C THR A 624 16.54 7.99 -6.39
N LEU A 625 16.56 8.93 -7.35
CA LEU A 625 16.59 10.37 -7.02
C LEU A 625 15.33 10.82 -6.27
N VAL A 626 14.13 10.37 -6.68
CA VAL A 626 12.87 10.67 -5.98
C VAL A 626 12.93 10.18 -4.53
N LEU A 627 13.34 8.93 -4.30
CA LEU A 627 13.45 8.36 -2.96
C LEU A 627 14.51 9.08 -2.11
N VAL A 628 15.65 9.43 -2.69
CA VAL A 628 16.72 10.14 -1.97
C VAL A 628 16.29 11.54 -1.56
N ILE A 629 15.56 12.26 -2.43
CA ILE A 629 14.98 13.58 -2.06
C ILE A 629 13.96 13.41 -0.92
N GLN A 630 13.11 12.38 -0.99
CA GLN A 630 12.16 12.07 0.07
C GLN A 630 12.87 11.72 1.39
N ALA A 631 14.00 11.03 1.34
CA ALA A 631 14.84 10.74 2.49
C ALA A 631 15.42 12.01 3.11
N CYS A 632 15.98 12.91 2.28
CA CYS A 632 16.48 14.22 2.73
C CYS A 632 15.38 15.04 3.41
N ARG A 633 14.16 15.01 2.86
CA ARG A 633 12.98 15.65 3.44
C ARG A 633 12.64 15.07 4.81
N ASN A 634 12.49 13.73 4.90
CA ASN A 634 12.15 13.04 6.16
C ASN A 634 13.16 13.30 7.29
N LEU A 635 14.45 13.34 6.95
CA LEU A 635 15.53 13.61 7.90
C LEU A 635 15.78 15.10 8.16
N LYS A 636 15.05 16.00 7.47
CA LYS A 636 15.31 17.45 7.45
C LYS A 636 16.77 17.80 7.10
N ALA A 637 17.41 16.98 6.27
CA ALA A 637 18.80 17.13 5.85
C ALA A 637 18.96 18.15 4.71
N THR A 638 18.65 19.42 5.00
CA THR A 638 18.50 20.51 4.02
C THR A 638 19.74 20.71 3.14
N HIS A 639 20.92 20.76 3.75
CA HIS A 639 22.19 20.94 3.03
C HIS A 639 22.47 19.82 2.01
N GLN A 640 22.09 18.58 2.34
CA GLN A 640 22.31 17.45 1.43
C GLN A 640 21.29 17.45 0.30
N GLY A 641 20.04 17.83 0.61
CA GLY A 641 19.00 18.11 -0.38
C GLY A 641 19.43 19.16 -1.42
N LEU A 642 20.07 20.26 -0.97
CA LEU A 642 20.60 21.29 -1.87
C LEU A 642 21.71 20.77 -2.79
N LYS A 643 22.63 19.94 -2.27
CA LYS A 643 23.67 19.28 -3.09
C LYS A 643 23.06 18.36 -4.15
N ILE A 644 22.03 17.60 -3.78
CA ILE A 644 21.31 16.71 -4.71
C ILE A 644 20.58 17.53 -5.78
N HIS A 645 19.98 18.67 -5.42
CA HIS A 645 19.38 19.58 -6.38
C HIS A 645 20.40 20.09 -7.41
N GLY A 646 21.58 20.54 -6.97
CA GLY A 646 22.67 20.92 -7.88
C GLY A 646 23.08 19.79 -8.84
N TYR A 647 23.13 18.55 -8.33
CA TYR A 647 23.41 17.37 -9.16
C TYR A 647 22.32 17.10 -10.21
N ILE A 648 21.04 17.26 -9.84
CA ILE A 648 19.89 17.05 -10.74
C ILE A 648 19.95 18.01 -11.94
N ILE A 649 20.34 19.26 -11.69
CA ILE A 649 20.55 20.26 -12.74
C ILE A 649 21.72 19.83 -13.64
N GLN A 650 22.89 19.55 -13.06
CA GLN A 650 24.10 19.19 -13.81
C GLN A 650 23.92 17.92 -14.66
N SER A 651 23.09 16.98 -14.20
CA SER A 651 22.89 15.68 -14.85
C SER A 651 21.70 15.65 -15.82
N GLY A 652 20.99 16.77 -16.00
CA GLY A 652 19.86 16.88 -16.92
C GLY A 652 18.57 16.20 -16.45
N PHE A 653 18.47 15.81 -15.18
CA PHE A 653 17.23 15.23 -14.61
C PHE A 653 16.18 16.30 -14.26
N TRP A 654 16.54 17.58 -14.33
CA TRP A 654 15.65 18.71 -14.04
C TRP A 654 14.34 18.70 -14.84
N ALA A 655 14.38 18.25 -16.10
CA ALA A 655 13.20 18.25 -16.98
C ALA A 655 12.13 17.21 -16.58
N ILE A 656 12.37 16.36 -15.57
CA ILE A 656 11.45 15.30 -15.16
C ILE A 656 10.53 15.78 -14.04
N THR A 657 9.23 15.87 -14.32
CA THR A 657 8.20 16.38 -13.39
C THR A 657 8.19 15.66 -12.03
N SER A 658 8.39 14.34 -11.97
CA SER A 658 8.41 13.59 -10.70
C SER A 658 9.58 14.00 -9.79
N VAL A 659 10.73 14.36 -10.38
CA VAL A 659 11.90 14.84 -9.63
C VAL A 659 11.64 16.27 -9.15
N GLN A 660 11.05 17.12 -10.00
CA GLN A 660 10.65 18.49 -9.63
C GLN A 660 9.63 18.49 -8.49
N ASN A 661 8.61 17.63 -8.55
CA ASN A 661 7.61 17.47 -7.48
C ASN A 661 8.24 17.02 -6.15
N SER A 662 9.24 16.12 -6.21
CA SER A 662 9.94 15.66 -5.01
C SER A 662 10.78 16.79 -4.38
N LEU A 663 11.49 17.58 -5.21
CA LEU A 663 12.20 18.77 -4.76
C LEU A 663 11.25 19.81 -4.19
N LEU A 664 10.08 19.99 -4.81
CA LEU A 664 9.05 20.91 -4.36
C LEU A 664 8.55 20.55 -2.95
N CYS A 665 8.29 19.26 -2.70
CA CYS A 665 7.97 18.75 -1.36
C CYS A 665 9.06 19.06 -0.34
N MET A 666 10.33 18.84 -0.71
CA MET A 666 11.45 19.10 0.17
C MET A 666 11.57 20.60 0.50
N TYR A 667 11.47 21.47 -0.50
CA TYR A 667 11.54 22.91 -0.29
C TYR A 667 10.36 23.45 0.51
N ALA A 668 9.15 22.89 0.34
CA ALA A 668 7.97 23.31 1.09
C ALA A 668 8.14 23.09 2.61
N ASP A 669 8.84 22.02 3.01
CA ASP A 669 9.18 21.75 4.40
C ASP A 669 10.35 22.61 4.93
N ILE A 670 11.19 23.17 4.05
CA ILE A 670 12.31 24.06 4.42
C ILE A 670 11.80 25.49 4.58
N GLU A 671 11.40 26.10 3.46
CA GLU A 671 10.81 27.43 3.40
C GLU A 671 9.93 27.55 2.16
N MET A 672 8.69 27.99 2.38
CA MET A 672 7.67 28.10 1.34
C MET A 672 8.09 29.03 0.19
N VAL A 673 8.92 30.04 0.47
CA VAL A 673 9.45 30.98 -0.54
C VAL A 673 10.32 30.28 -1.59
N PHE A 674 11.16 29.31 -1.19
CA PHE A 674 11.97 28.56 -2.15
C PHE A 674 11.13 27.58 -2.96
N ALA A 675 10.14 26.93 -2.32
CA ALA A 675 9.18 26.08 -3.03
C ALA A 675 8.42 26.89 -4.08
N ARG A 676 8.03 28.14 -3.75
CA ARG A 676 7.33 29.02 -4.69
C ARG A 676 8.18 29.39 -5.90
N LYS A 677 9.44 29.77 -5.70
CA LYS A 677 10.38 30.04 -6.80
C LYS A 677 10.54 28.83 -7.71
N LEU A 678 10.77 27.66 -7.13
CA LEU A 678 10.88 26.40 -7.87
C LEU A 678 9.61 26.12 -8.69
N PHE A 679 8.44 26.27 -8.07
CA PHE A 679 7.15 26.08 -8.72
C PHE A 679 6.95 27.02 -9.90
N ASP A 680 7.31 28.29 -9.75
CA ASP A 680 7.19 29.29 -10.81
C ASP A 680 8.12 28.98 -12.00
N GLU A 681 9.28 28.35 -11.76
CA GLU A 681 10.23 27.90 -12.79
C GLU A 681 9.83 26.59 -13.51
N MET A 682 8.89 25.81 -12.96
CA MET A 682 8.43 24.57 -13.59
C MET A 682 7.66 24.84 -14.89
N CYS A 683 8.10 24.21 -15.99
CA CYS A 683 7.44 24.33 -17.30
C CYS A 683 6.09 23.61 -17.37
N ASP A 684 5.99 22.41 -16.78
CA ASP A 684 4.78 21.62 -16.69
C ASP A 684 4.46 21.33 -15.22
N ARG A 685 3.26 21.73 -14.78
CA ARG A 685 2.78 21.55 -13.39
C ARG A 685 1.60 20.61 -13.40
N ASP A 686 1.77 19.44 -12.80
CA ASP A 686 0.71 18.44 -12.69
C ASP A 686 -0.06 18.62 -11.38
N VAL A 687 -1.10 17.79 -11.17
CA VAL A 687 -1.94 17.86 -9.97
C VAL A 687 -1.09 17.79 -8.70
N VAL A 688 -0.03 16.97 -8.70
CA VAL A 688 0.86 16.79 -7.54
C VAL A 688 1.63 18.08 -7.26
N SER A 689 2.19 18.76 -8.27
CA SER A 689 2.88 20.05 -8.09
C SER A 689 2.00 21.06 -7.35
N TRP A 690 0.74 21.20 -7.77
CA TRP A 690 -0.21 22.13 -7.15
C TRP A 690 -0.65 21.68 -5.76
N SER A 691 -0.86 20.38 -5.55
CA SER A 691 -1.26 19.80 -4.26
C SER A 691 -0.22 20.10 -3.18
N VAL A 692 1.06 19.92 -3.52
CA VAL A 692 2.19 20.16 -2.63
C VAL A 692 2.27 21.63 -2.24
N MET A 693 2.09 22.55 -3.18
CA MET A 693 2.10 23.98 -2.90
C MET A 693 0.95 24.42 -2.00
N ILE A 694 -0.27 23.95 -2.30
CA ILE A 694 -1.45 24.27 -1.48
C ILE A 694 -1.27 23.72 -0.06
N GLY A 695 -0.83 22.46 0.09
CA GLY A 695 -0.56 21.85 1.39
C GLY A 695 0.54 22.57 2.18
N GLY A 696 1.64 22.95 1.51
CA GLY A 696 2.75 23.69 2.12
C GLY A 696 2.37 25.08 2.62
N CYS A 697 1.57 25.84 1.86
CA CYS A 697 1.04 27.14 2.32
C CYS A 697 0.17 26.99 3.57
N VAL A 698 -0.66 25.95 3.64
CA VAL A 698 -1.52 25.70 4.81
C VAL A 698 -0.69 25.36 6.05
N GLN A 699 0.33 24.51 5.91
CA GLN A 699 1.25 24.20 7.02
C GLN A 699 2.03 25.44 7.49
N SER A 700 2.39 26.33 6.57
CA SER A 700 3.10 27.59 6.85
C SER A 700 2.19 28.70 7.41
N LYS A 701 0.90 28.40 7.68
CA LYS A 701 -0.13 29.35 8.13
C LYS A 701 -0.44 30.47 7.12
N GLU A 702 -0.11 30.28 5.85
CA GLU A 702 -0.39 31.19 4.74
C GLU A 702 -1.69 30.79 4.02
N ALA A 703 -2.78 30.66 4.77
CA ALA A 703 -4.03 30.11 4.26
C ALA A 703 -4.66 30.93 3.12
N GLN A 704 -4.37 32.24 3.06
CA GLN A 704 -4.82 33.12 1.98
C GLN A 704 -4.11 32.80 0.64
N GLU A 705 -2.81 32.51 0.67
CA GLU A 705 -2.03 32.10 -0.49
C GLU A 705 -2.42 30.69 -0.97
N ALA A 706 -2.68 29.77 -0.03
CA ALA A 706 -3.21 28.44 -0.37
C ALA A 706 -4.52 28.53 -1.17
N PHE A 707 -5.42 29.44 -0.77
CA PHE A 707 -6.66 29.68 -1.50
C PHE A 707 -6.44 30.35 -2.86
N TRP A 708 -5.49 31.28 -2.96
CA TRP A 708 -5.14 31.92 -4.22
C TRP A 708 -4.57 30.91 -5.23
N LEU A 709 -3.66 30.04 -4.78
CA LEU A 709 -3.11 28.92 -5.54
C LEU A 709 -4.21 27.95 -6.02
N PHE A 710 -5.14 27.58 -5.13
CA PHE A 710 -6.31 26.78 -5.49
C PHE A 710 -7.14 27.46 -6.60
N ARG A 711 -7.41 28.76 -6.46
CA ARG A 711 -8.17 29.52 -7.47
C ARG A 711 -7.41 29.60 -8.78
N GLU A 712 -6.09 29.78 -8.76
CA GLU A 712 -5.27 29.81 -9.97
C GLU A 712 -5.27 28.45 -10.68
N MET A 713 -5.05 27.36 -9.93
CA MET A 713 -5.08 25.97 -10.42
C MET A 713 -6.41 25.66 -11.13
N VAL A 714 -7.54 26.00 -10.50
CA VAL A 714 -8.88 25.64 -10.98
C VAL A 714 -9.36 26.58 -12.09
N CYS A 715 -9.21 27.90 -11.91
CA CYS A 715 -9.82 28.88 -12.80
C CYS A 715 -8.95 29.25 -14.01
N LYS A 716 -7.62 29.29 -13.86
CA LYS A 716 -6.69 29.73 -14.92
C LYS A 716 -6.15 28.54 -15.71
N TYR A 717 -5.72 27.48 -15.03
CA TYR A 717 -5.10 26.31 -15.67
C TYR A 717 -6.07 25.14 -15.87
N GLY A 718 -7.24 25.14 -15.22
CA GLY A 718 -8.26 24.09 -15.39
C GLY A 718 -7.83 22.71 -14.89
N ILE A 719 -6.89 22.66 -13.95
CA ILE A 719 -6.34 21.40 -13.42
C ILE A 719 -7.30 20.85 -12.34
N LYS A 720 -7.62 19.55 -12.42
CA LYS A 720 -8.56 18.89 -11.50
C LYS A 720 -7.86 18.56 -10.18
N LEU A 721 -8.50 18.89 -9.06
CA LEU A 721 -8.02 18.53 -7.71
C LEU A 721 -8.28 17.06 -7.40
N ASP A 722 -7.41 16.49 -6.57
CA ASP A 722 -7.64 15.23 -5.90
C ASP A 722 -8.23 15.44 -4.49
N GLY A 723 -8.68 14.35 -3.84
CA GLY A 723 -9.27 14.42 -2.50
C GLY A 723 -8.31 15.00 -1.45
N HIS A 724 -7.01 14.74 -1.59
CA HIS A 724 -5.98 15.25 -0.69
C HIS A 724 -5.83 16.78 -0.79
N SER A 725 -5.82 17.33 -2.00
CA SER A 725 -5.80 18.78 -2.21
C SER A 725 -7.02 19.48 -1.62
N ILE A 726 -8.20 18.87 -1.74
CA ILE A 726 -9.44 19.44 -1.20
C ILE A 726 -9.38 19.51 0.33
N VAL A 727 -8.88 18.46 0.98
CA VAL A 727 -8.67 18.46 2.43
C VAL A 727 -7.75 19.61 2.84
N SER A 728 -6.65 19.83 2.12
CA SER A 728 -5.73 20.95 2.35
C SER A 728 -6.42 22.32 2.17
N VAL A 729 -7.23 22.50 1.12
CA VAL A 729 -7.98 23.76 0.90
C VAL A 729 -9.03 23.97 1.99
N LEU A 730 -9.74 22.93 2.42
CA LEU A 730 -10.71 23.01 3.51
C LEU A 730 -10.04 23.37 4.83
N LYS A 731 -8.88 22.80 5.11
CA LYS A 731 -8.02 23.18 6.25
C LYS A 731 -7.66 24.66 6.19
N ALA A 732 -7.24 25.17 5.02
CA ALA A 732 -7.00 26.60 4.81
C ALA A 732 -8.24 27.45 5.12
N CYS A 733 -9.43 26.99 4.71
CA CYS A 733 -10.69 27.67 5.00
C CYS A 733 -10.99 27.70 6.51
N SER A 734 -10.76 26.58 7.20
CA SER A 734 -10.88 26.48 8.66
C SER A 734 -9.97 27.49 9.36
N ASP A 735 -8.71 27.57 8.93
CA ASP A 735 -7.69 28.42 9.53
C ASP A 735 -7.96 29.92 9.26
N LEU A 736 -8.59 30.26 8.12
CA LEU A 736 -9.05 31.62 7.82
C LEU A 736 -10.30 32.02 8.62
N GLY A 737 -11.05 31.06 9.18
CA GLY A 737 -12.33 31.30 9.87
C GLY A 737 -13.41 31.96 9.01
N LYS A 738 -13.23 32.02 7.67
CA LYS A 738 -14.15 32.70 6.74
C LYS A 738 -15.17 31.71 6.19
N LEU A 739 -16.34 31.67 6.84
CA LEU A 739 -17.46 30.79 6.47
C LEU A 739 -17.92 30.96 5.01
N SER A 740 -17.82 32.17 4.44
CA SER A 740 -18.18 32.43 3.04
C SER A 740 -17.29 31.64 2.07
N ILE A 741 -15.98 31.59 2.34
CA ILE A 741 -15.02 30.82 1.53
C ILE A 741 -15.25 29.32 1.73
N GLY A 742 -15.44 28.89 2.98
CA GLY A 742 -15.77 27.51 3.31
C GLY A 742 -17.03 27.00 2.59
N ARG A 743 -18.08 27.82 2.51
CA ARG A 743 -19.32 27.51 1.77
C ARG A 743 -19.11 27.44 0.26
N LEU A 744 -18.25 28.29 -0.31
CA LEU A 744 -17.89 28.21 -1.74
C LEU A 744 -17.13 26.91 -2.04
N VAL A 745 -16.18 26.53 -1.19
CA VAL A 745 -15.43 25.27 -1.34
C VAL A 745 -16.33 24.07 -1.06
N HIS A 746 -17.25 24.13 -0.10
CA HIS A 746 -18.26 23.08 0.11
C HIS A 746 -19.18 22.94 -1.10
N GLY A 747 -19.63 24.05 -1.68
CA GLY A 747 -20.36 24.05 -2.95
C GLY A 747 -19.55 23.40 -4.07
N PHE A 748 -18.25 23.68 -4.15
CA PHE A 748 -17.34 23.01 -5.08
C PHE A 748 -17.23 21.49 -4.79
N VAL A 749 -17.12 21.08 -3.53
CA VAL A 749 -17.09 19.66 -3.10
C VAL A 749 -18.36 18.93 -3.51
N ILE A 750 -19.53 19.52 -3.28
CA ILE A 750 -20.84 18.98 -3.69
C ILE A 750 -20.92 18.89 -5.23
N CYS A 751 -20.58 19.97 -5.94
CA CYS A 751 -20.60 20.02 -7.41
C CYS A 751 -19.66 19.00 -8.07
N ARG A 752 -18.66 18.49 -7.33
CA ARG A 752 -17.68 17.50 -7.79
C ARG A 752 -17.86 16.13 -7.13
N GLY A 753 -18.91 15.92 -6.33
CA GLY A 753 -19.22 14.64 -5.69
C GLY A 753 -18.18 14.14 -4.68
N PHE A 754 -17.30 15.00 -4.15
CA PHE A 754 -16.37 14.60 -3.09
C PHE A 754 -17.03 14.49 -1.72
N ASN A 755 -18.30 14.89 -1.57
CA ASN A 755 -19.08 14.73 -0.34
C ASN A 755 -19.39 13.26 0.03
N TYR A 756 -19.10 12.30 -0.86
CA TYR A 756 -19.17 10.86 -0.56
C TYR A 756 -17.86 10.30 -0.03
N ASP A 757 -16.74 11.02 -0.20
CA ASP A 757 -15.46 10.66 0.40
C ASP A 757 -15.52 10.99 1.90
N VAL A 758 -15.33 9.96 2.73
CA VAL A 758 -15.38 10.08 4.19
C VAL A 758 -14.29 11.02 4.71
N PHE A 759 -13.11 11.05 4.09
CA PHE A 759 -12.02 11.93 4.49
C PHE A 759 -12.35 13.40 4.20
N VAL A 760 -12.86 13.71 3.00
CA VAL A 760 -13.27 15.08 2.64
C VAL A 760 -14.45 15.54 3.49
N SER A 761 -15.41 14.67 3.74
CA SER A 761 -16.59 14.95 4.58
C SER A 761 -16.20 15.22 6.04
N ASN A 762 -15.26 14.45 6.60
CA ASN A 762 -14.72 14.71 7.92
C ASN A 762 -14.02 16.10 7.98
N SER A 763 -13.28 16.48 6.93
CA SER A 763 -12.67 17.81 6.83
C SER A 763 -13.69 18.95 6.67
N LEU A 764 -14.82 18.72 5.99
CA LEU A 764 -15.92 19.69 5.92
C LEU A 764 -16.57 19.90 7.29
N VAL A 765 -16.81 18.81 8.04
CA VAL A 765 -17.33 18.88 9.41
C VAL A 765 -16.38 19.68 10.30
N ASP A 766 -15.07 19.42 10.24
CA ASP A 766 -14.05 20.20 10.96
C ASP A 766 -14.05 21.67 10.55
N MET A 767 -14.17 21.96 9.24
CA MET A 767 -14.19 23.32 8.71
C MET A 767 -15.39 24.13 9.20
N TYR A 768 -16.60 23.58 9.08
CA TYR A 768 -17.79 24.25 9.60
C TYR A 768 -17.74 24.44 11.11
N SER A 769 -17.24 23.42 11.83
CA SER A 769 -17.09 23.49 13.29
C SER A 769 -16.13 24.61 13.71
N LYS A 770 -14.97 24.76 13.03
CA LYS A 770 -14.01 25.83 13.30
C LYS A 770 -14.45 27.21 12.82
N CYS A 771 -15.35 27.27 11.83
CA CYS A 771 -16.01 28.50 11.40
C CYS A 771 -17.21 28.89 12.29
N ASN A 772 -17.35 28.27 13.47
CA ASN A 772 -18.42 28.50 14.44
C ASN A 772 -19.85 28.22 13.88
N ASP A 773 -19.99 27.30 12.92
CA ASP A 773 -21.26 26.90 12.30
C ASP A 773 -21.53 25.40 12.56
N ALA A 774 -21.74 25.07 13.84
CA ALA A 774 -22.00 23.70 14.29
C ALA A 774 -23.25 23.07 13.65
N ASP A 775 -24.24 23.87 13.23
CA ASP A 775 -25.45 23.37 12.61
C ASP A 775 -25.19 22.87 11.18
N SER A 776 -24.39 23.61 10.40
CA SER A 776 -23.93 23.14 9.09
C SER A 776 -22.97 21.96 9.22
N ALA A 777 -22.15 21.90 10.27
CA ALA A 777 -21.32 20.74 10.57
C ALA A 777 -22.18 19.48 10.84
N PHE A 778 -23.22 19.60 11.68
CA PHE A 778 -24.16 18.51 11.97
C PHE A 778 -24.95 18.09 10.73
N LYS A 779 -25.39 19.04 9.90
CA LYS A 779 -26.07 18.76 8.64
C LYS A 779 -25.17 17.95 7.71
N THR A 780 -23.93 18.41 7.51
CA THR A 780 -22.94 17.70 6.68
C THR A 780 -22.71 16.28 7.21
N PHE A 781 -22.54 16.11 8.52
CA PHE A 781 -22.40 14.81 9.16
C PHE A 781 -23.63 13.90 8.98
N SER A 782 -24.84 14.47 9.05
CA SER A 782 -26.11 13.75 8.89
C SER A 782 -26.34 13.30 7.45
N GLU A 783 -25.77 14.01 6.47
CA GLU A 783 -25.82 13.67 5.05
C GLU A 783 -24.73 12.66 4.63
N MET A 784 -23.78 12.31 5.52
CA MET A 784 -22.73 11.32 5.23
C MET A 784 -23.29 9.90 4.99
N PRO A 785 -22.91 9.21 3.89
CA PRO A 785 -23.38 7.85 3.58
C PRO A 785 -22.79 6.78 4.49
N SER A 786 -21.53 6.96 4.89
CA SER A 786 -20.82 6.08 5.81
C SER A 786 -20.04 6.92 6.82
N ARG A 787 -20.04 6.49 8.08
CA ARG A 787 -19.42 7.21 9.20
C ARG A 787 -18.51 6.25 9.93
N ASN A 788 -17.24 6.63 10.06
CA ASN A 788 -16.28 5.91 10.89
C ASN A 788 -16.06 6.66 12.21
N THR A 789 -15.26 6.12 13.12
CA THR A 789 -14.96 6.73 14.42
C THR A 789 -14.44 8.17 14.27
N VAL A 790 -13.63 8.44 13.23
CA VAL A 790 -13.12 9.79 12.92
C VAL A 790 -14.26 10.77 12.62
N SER A 791 -15.27 10.37 11.83
CA SER A 791 -16.44 11.21 11.55
C SER A 791 -17.17 11.66 12.82
N TRP A 792 -17.40 10.72 13.74
CA TRP A 792 -18.05 11.01 15.03
C TRP A 792 -17.17 11.91 15.90
N ASN A 793 -15.85 11.66 15.94
CA ASN A 793 -14.90 12.47 16.68
C ASN A 793 -14.78 13.90 16.14
N SER A 794 -14.81 14.09 14.82
CA SER A 794 -14.79 15.41 14.19
C SER A 794 -16.00 16.25 14.58
N LEU A 795 -17.21 15.68 14.51
CA LEU A 795 -18.42 16.39 14.93
C LEU A 795 -18.47 16.61 16.45
N LEU A 796 -18.05 15.62 17.23
CA LEU A 796 -18.02 15.71 18.68
C LEU A 796 -17.07 16.82 19.14
N SER A 797 -15.85 16.87 18.59
CA SER A 797 -14.89 17.95 18.80
C SER A 797 -15.49 19.30 18.41
N GLY A 798 -16.19 19.34 17.28
CA GLY A 798 -16.89 20.54 16.83
C GLY A 798 -17.97 21.04 17.79
N PHE A 799 -18.82 20.16 18.31
CA PHE A 799 -19.81 20.56 19.34
C PHE A 799 -19.16 21.03 20.63
N VAL A 800 -18.05 20.41 21.05
CA VAL A 800 -17.28 20.86 22.21
C VAL A 800 -16.70 22.25 21.98
N SER A 801 -16.10 22.51 20.82
CA SER A 801 -15.49 23.81 20.50
C SER A 801 -16.51 24.93 20.28
N ASN A 802 -17.74 24.59 19.92
CA ASN A 802 -18.87 25.52 19.73
C ASN A 802 -19.76 25.65 20.98
N GLU A 803 -19.29 25.18 22.15
CA GLU A 803 -19.99 25.24 23.44
C GLU A 803 -21.35 24.49 23.49
N LYS A 804 -21.62 23.60 22.52
CA LYS A 804 -22.82 22.75 22.44
C LYS A 804 -22.64 21.43 23.20
N HIS A 805 -22.33 21.53 24.50
CA HIS A 805 -21.92 20.37 25.32
C HIS A 805 -23.02 19.33 25.55
N SER A 806 -24.28 19.77 25.62
CA SER A 806 -25.43 18.86 25.81
C SER A 806 -25.66 18.00 24.57
N GLU A 807 -25.55 18.59 23.40
CA GLU A 807 -25.65 17.95 22.09
C GLU A 807 -24.48 16.99 21.86
N ALA A 808 -23.27 17.33 22.32
CA ALA A 808 -22.11 16.43 22.30
C ALA A 808 -22.37 15.11 23.07
N LEU A 809 -23.02 15.17 24.23
CA LEU A 809 -23.38 13.99 25.01
C LEU A 809 -24.50 13.16 24.35
N MET A 810 -25.49 13.82 23.74
CA MET A 810 -26.51 13.12 22.95
C MET A 810 -25.91 12.45 21.72
N LEU A 811 -24.92 13.07 21.09
CA LEU A 811 -24.19 12.51 19.96
C LEU A 811 -23.43 11.25 20.37
N PHE A 812 -22.78 11.24 21.53
CA PHE A 812 -22.13 10.05 22.08
C PHE A 812 -23.10 8.90 22.35
N HIS A 813 -24.28 9.20 22.89
CA HIS A 813 -25.32 8.18 23.06
C HIS A 813 -25.76 7.60 21.70
N SER A 814 -25.85 8.43 20.67
CA SER A 814 -26.21 8.02 19.31
C SER A 814 -25.12 7.18 18.66
N MET A 815 -23.84 7.52 18.87
CA MET A 815 -22.68 6.73 18.44
C MET A 815 -22.71 5.31 19.02
N ARG A 816 -23.04 5.18 20.31
CA ARG A 816 -23.20 3.87 20.97
C ARG A 816 -24.37 3.06 20.41
N LYS A 817 -25.51 3.70 20.15
CA LYS A 817 -26.67 3.04 19.51
C LYS A 817 -26.36 2.54 18.09
N ALA A 818 -25.47 3.22 17.37
CA ALA A 818 -25.01 2.82 16.05
C ALA A 818 -23.96 1.68 16.08
N GLY A 819 -23.61 1.15 17.26
CA GLY A 819 -22.64 0.06 17.40
C GLY A 819 -21.18 0.47 17.15
N ILE A 820 -20.88 1.78 17.12
CA ILE A 820 -19.51 2.27 16.94
C ILE A 820 -18.86 2.46 18.31
N GLU A 821 -17.69 1.85 18.48
CA GLU A 821 -16.95 1.92 19.74
C GLU A 821 -16.24 3.26 19.90
N ALA A 822 -16.24 3.77 21.14
CA ALA A 822 -15.55 4.99 21.51
C ALA A 822 -14.05 4.72 21.63
N ASP A 823 -13.24 5.54 20.96
CA ASP A 823 -11.78 5.49 21.06
C ASP A 823 -11.26 6.52 22.08
N GLU A 824 -9.94 6.57 22.23
CA GLU A 824 -9.24 7.48 23.13
C GLU A 824 -9.61 8.95 22.87
N VAL A 825 -9.72 9.33 21.59
CA VAL A 825 -10.06 10.70 21.16
C VAL A 825 -11.51 11.03 21.49
N THR A 826 -12.44 10.08 21.31
CA THR A 826 -13.85 10.24 21.73
C THR A 826 -13.92 10.54 23.23
N LEU A 827 -13.21 9.76 24.04
CA LEU A 827 -13.25 9.87 25.51
C LEU A 827 -12.67 11.21 25.99
N VAL A 828 -11.60 11.68 25.36
CA VAL A 828 -10.98 12.98 25.66
C VAL A 828 -11.93 14.14 25.36
N ASN A 829 -12.59 14.13 24.19
CA ASN A 829 -13.57 15.16 23.83
C ASN A 829 -14.76 15.18 24.82
N LEU A 830 -15.21 14.02 25.30
CA LEU A 830 -16.28 13.94 26.30
C LEU A 830 -15.83 14.43 27.68
N LEU A 831 -14.60 14.14 28.08
CA LEU A 831 -14.05 14.65 29.35
C LEU A 831 -13.95 16.18 29.35
N GLN A 832 -13.70 16.80 28.19
CA GLN A 832 -13.76 18.27 28.06
C GLN A 832 -15.16 18.82 28.33
N THR A 833 -16.24 18.12 27.92
CA THR A 833 -17.63 18.53 28.24
C THR A 833 -17.93 18.50 29.73
N CYS A 834 -17.28 17.61 30.50
CA CYS A 834 -17.54 17.43 31.93
C CYS A 834 -17.20 18.69 32.75
N LYS A 835 -16.38 19.60 32.22
CA LYS A 835 -16.06 20.88 32.86
C LYS A 835 -17.25 21.83 32.97
N HIS A 836 -18.27 21.65 32.12
CA HIS A 836 -19.41 22.56 31.99
C HIS A 836 -20.64 22.11 32.76
N PHE A 837 -20.67 20.86 33.24
CA PHE A 837 -21.78 20.32 34.01
C PHE A 837 -21.44 20.32 35.51
N ILE A 838 -22.28 20.97 36.31
CA ILE A 838 -22.12 21.07 37.78
C ILE A 838 -22.22 19.70 38.46
N ASN A 839 -22.89 18.72 37.83
CA ASN A 839 -23.13 17.39 38.39
C ASN A 839 -22.10 16.35 37.89
N PRO A 840 -21.34 15.68 38.79
CA PRO A 840 -20.26 14.74 38.42
C PRO A 840 -20.75 13.41 37.82
N PHE A 841 -22.06 13.18 37.70
CA PHE A 841 -22.61 11.93 37.20
C PHE A 841 -22.11 11.57 35.79
N GLN A 842 -22.03 12.54 34.89
CA GLN A 842 -21.59 12.31 33.51
C GLN A 842 -20.11 11.92 33.43
N CYS A 843 -19.25 12.61 34.20
CA CYS A 843 -17.83 12.28 34.31
C CYS A 843 -17.61 10.86 34.85
N ARG A 844 -18.39 10.44 35.86
CA ARG A 844 -18.37 9.05 36.39
C ARG A 844 -18.80 8.02 35.35
N SER A 845 -19.82 8.33 34.55
CA SER A 845 -20.29 7.45 33.47
C SER A 845 -19.22 7.26 32.38
N ILE A 846 -18.52 8.34 32.01
CA ILE A 846 -17.42 8.31 31.05
C ILE A 846 -16.22 7.54 31.64
N HIS A 847 -15.86 7.80 32.89
CA HIS A 847 -14.79 7.10 33.60
C HIS A 847 -15.07 5.59 33.77
N SER A 848 -16.30 5.19 34.09
CA SER A 848 -16.67 3.76 34.09
C SER A 848 -16.48 3.12 32.72
N THR A 849 -16.65 3.88 31.64
CA THR A 849 -16.42 3.41 30.27
C THR A 849 -14.93 3.29 29.95
N ILE A 850 -14.10 4.24 30.43
CA ILE A 850 -12.62 4.18 30.34
C ILE A 850 -12.10 2.91 31.00
N ILE A 851 -12.52 2.62 32.23
CA ILE A 851 -12.09 1.42 33.00
C ILE A 851 -12.54 0.13 32.30
N ARG A 852 -13.80 0.07 31.84
CA ARG A 852 -14.33 -1.14 31.18
C ARG A 852 -13.60 -1.47 29.88
N LYS A 853 -12.96 -0.47 29.27
CA LYS A 853 -12.27 -0.57 27.99
C LYS A 853 -10.74 -0.65 28.11
N GLY A 854 -10.16 -0.56 29.31
CA GLY A 854 -8.72 -0.68 29.50
C GLY A 854 -7.92 0.59 29.17
N TYR A 855 -8.58 1.75 29.05
CA TYR A 855 -7.92 3.03 28.71
C TYR A 855 -7.36 3.79 29.92
N GLU A 856 -7.40 3.20 31.11
CA GLU A 856 -6.97 3.84 32.36
C GLU A 856 -5.46 4.17 32.42
N PHE A 857 -4.64 3.55 31.57
CA PHE A 857 -3.20 3.80 31.49
C PHE A 857 -2.79 4.64 30.27
N ASN A 858 -3.73 5.01 29.40
CA ASN A 858 -3.43 5.88 28.26
C ASN A 858 -3.12 7.30 28.76
N GLU A 859 -1.93 7.83 28.44
CA GLU A 859 -1.45 9.12 28.93
C GLU A 859 -2.38 10.28 28.55
N LEU A 860 -2.92 10.28 27.34
CA LEU A 860 -3.76 11.35 26.79
C LEU A 860 -5.15 11.36 27.45
N VAL A 861 -5.74 10.18 27.63
CA VAL A 861 -7.00 9.99 28.37
C VAL A 861 -6.79 10.31 29.85
N MET A 862 -5.69 9.86 30.46
CA MET A 862 -5.37 10.09 31.87
C MET A 862 -5.18 11.58 32.17
N ASN A 863 -4.43 12.31 31.32
CA ASN A 863 -4.26 13.76 31.47
C ASN A 863 -5.59 14.51 31.36
N SER A 864 -6.44 14.12 30.42
CA SER A 864 -7.78 14.71 30.24
C SER A 864 -8.73 14.35 31.38
N LEU A 865 -8.59 13.16 31.96
CA LEU A 865 -9.36 12.69 33.11
C LEU A 865 -8.95 13.44 34.38
N ILE A 866 -7.65 13.63 34.58
CA ILE A 866 -7.09 14.44 35.66
C ILE A 866 -7.60 15.86 35.56
N ASP A 867 -7.53 16.50 34.39
CA ASP A 867 -8.03 17.86 34.17
C ASP A 867 -9.55 17.98 34.39
N ALA A 868 -10.34 17.01 33.90
CA ALA A 868 -11.79 16.96 34.14
C ALA A 868 -12.15 16.76 35.62
N TYR A 869 -11.39 15.93 36.35
CA TYR A 869 -11.60 15.72 37.78
C TYR A 869 -10.90 16.75 38.66
N ALA A 870 -9.88 17.47 38.21
CA ALA A 870 -9.13 18.46 38.98
C ALA A 870 -10.00 19.64 39.42
N ARG A 871 -11.10 19.94 38.73
CA ARG A 871 -12.11 20.90 39.22
C ARG A 871 -13.05 20.33 40.29
N SER A 872 -12.87 19.07 40.68
CA SER A 872 -13.68 18.36 41.67
C SER A 872 -12.80 17.73 42.76
N LYS A 873 -13.24 17.76 44.02
CA LYS A 873 -12.50 17.24 45.20
C LYS A 873 -12.12 15.74 45.14
N TRP A 874 -12.48 15.01 44.07
CA TRP A 874 -12.35 13.55 43.96
C TRP A 874 -11.07 13.04 43.27
N ALA A 875 -10.36 13.87 42.48
CA ALA A 875 -9.08 13.51 41.83
C ALA A 875 -8.00 13.07 42.84
N HIS A 876 -7.95 13.78 43.98
CA HIS A 876 -7.08 13.49 45.13
C HIS A 876 -7.18 12.03 45.59
N GLY A 877 -8.41 11.48 45.68
CA GLY A 877 -8.64 10.12 46.18
C GLY A 877 -8.12 9.00 45.27
N ILE A 878 -7.89 9.27 43.98
CA ILE A 878 -7.31 8.30 43.03
C ILE A 878 -5.79 8.47 42.98
N ALA A 879 -5.30 9.72 42.95
CA ALA A 879 -3.88 10.01 42.94
C ALA A 879 -3.14 9.44 44.16
N ILE A 880 -3.75 9.49 45.36
CA ILE A 880 -3.17 8.89 46.58
C ILE A 880 -3.21 7.36 46.54
N ARG A 881 -4.35 6.76 46.16
CA ARG A 881 -4.50 5.28 46.13
C ARG A 881 -3.54 4.60 45.15
N LYS A 882 -3.03 5.34 44.17
CA LYS A 882 -2.07 4.86 43.16
C LYS A 882 -0.64 5.38 43.37
N GLY A 883 -0.37 6.14 44.44
CA GLY A 883 0.96 6.69 44.74
C GLY A 883 1.44 7.79 43.77
N LEU A 884 0.55 8.28 42.90
CA LEU A 884 0.90 9.25 41.84
C LEU A 884 1.11 10.67 42.37
N ALA A 885 0.60 10.97 43.56
CA ALA A 885 0.81 12.26 44.24
C ALA A 885 2.30 12.56 44.54
N ALA A 886 3.17 11.54 44.50
CA ALA A 886 4.61 11.70 44.65
C ALA A 886 5.30 12.34 43.42
N GLN A 887 4.70 12.24 42.23
CA GLN A 887 5.27 12.81 41.01
C GLN A 887 5.12 14.33 40.97
N VAL A 888 6.16 15.04 40.55
CA VAL A 888 6.23 16.51 40.60
C VAL A 888 5.10 17.19 39.82
N ALA A 889 4.82 16.73 38.59
CA ALA A 889 3.78 17.32 37.75
C ALA A 889 2.38 17.13 38.36
N ILE A 890 2.09 15.92 38.84
CA ILE A 890 0.78 15.55 39.40
C ILE A 890 0.57 16.21 40.77
N GLY A 891 1.57 16.17 41.65
CA GLY A 891 1.52 16.81 42.96
C GLY A 891 1.37 18.34 42.86
N THR A 892 2.06 18.99 41.90
CA THR A 892 1.92 20.44 41.66
C THR A 892 0.52 20.80 41.15
N ALA A 893 -0.11 19.96 40.32
CA ALA A 893 -1.49 20.19 39.87
C ALA A 893 -2.52 20.01 41.00
N ILE A 894 -2.32 19.03 41.90
CA ILE A 894 -3.19 18.83 43.08
C ILE A 894 -3.05 20.01 44.05
N LEU A 895 -1.83 20.52 44.22
CA LEU A 895 -1.53 21.71 45.02
C LEU A 895 -2.25 22.95 44.50
N ASP A 896 -2.16 23.25 43.20
CA ASP A 896 -2.81 24.39 42.55
C ASP A 896 -4.35 24.31 42.63
N MET A 897 -4.90 23.10 42.57
CA MET A 897 -6.32 22.88 42.79
C MET A 897 -6.75 23.27 44.21
N TYR A 898 -6.03 22.80 45.23
CA TYR A 898 -6.35 23.10 46.62
C TYR A 898 -6.16 24.58 46.95
N SER A 899 -5.19 25.24 46.31
CA SER A 899 -4.87 26.64 46.57
C SER A 899 -5.96 27.57 46.06
N LYS A 900 -6.50 27.28 44.86
CA LYS A 900 -7.64 27.98 44.26
C LYS A 900 -8.97 27.73 45.00
N CYS A 901 -9.05 26.65 45.78
CA CYS A 901 -10.19 26.34 46.63
C CYS A 901 -10.10 26.96 48.04
N GLY A 902 -9.03 27.70 48.35
CA GLY A 902 -8.80 28.26 49.69
C GLY A 902 -8.36 27.24 50.75
N ALA A 903 -8.12 25.99 50.37
CA ALA A 903 -7.78 24.91 51.29
C ALA A 903 -6.26 24.77 51.43
N ILE A 904 -5.61 25.80 51.98
CA ILE A 904 -4.14 25.91 52.00
C ILE A 904 -3.44 24.75 52.73
N GLU A 905 -4.05 24.21 53.79
CA GLU A 905 -3.51 23.04 54.50
C GLU A 905 -3.46 21.79 53.61
N ALA A 906 -4.42 21.64 52.70
CA ALA A 906 -4.45 20.52 51.78
C ALA A 906 -3.45 20.73 50.63
N SER A 907 -3.24 21.97 50.19
CA SER A 907 -2.14 22.33 49.27
C SER A 907 -0.78 21.99 49.88
N MET A 908 -0.57 22.30 51.16
CA MET A 908 0.68 21.99 51.85
C MET A 908 0.91 20.48 51.98
N LYS A 909 -0.13 19.71 52.33
CA LYS A 909 -0.05 18.24 52.35
C LYS A 909 0.27 17.66 50.97
N ALA A 910 -0.29 18.22 49.90
CA ALA A 910 0.01 17.80 48.53
C ALA A 910 1.46 18.17 48.13
N PHE A 911 1.93 19.35 48.53
CA PHE A 911 3.32 19.77 48.36
C PHE A 911 4.28 18.82 49.06
N ASP A 912 4.02 18.48 50.32
CA ASP A 912 4.88 17.60 51.12
C ASP A 912 5.00 16.19 50.52
N GLN A 913 3.94 15.67 49.91
CA GLN A 913 3.93 14.36 49.26
C GLN A 913 4.79 14.28 47.99
N ILE A 914 5.17 15.41 47.36
CA ILE A 914 6.05 15.43 46.18
C ILE A 914 7.45 14.94 46.56
N SER A 915 7.92 13.88 45.92
CA SER A 915 9.19 13.21 46.25
C SER A 915 10.43 14.01 45.83
N CYS A 916 10.37 14.75 44.71
CA CYS A 916 11.47 15.57 44.22
C CYS A 916 10.99 16.99 43.88
N LYS A 917 10.95 17.88 44.86
CA LYS A 917 10.45 19.25 44.68
C LYS A 917 11.43 20.06 43.83
N ASN A 918 10.95 20.57 42.69
CA ASN A 918 11.71 21.45 41.81
C ASN A 918 11.21 22.90 41.90
N ILE A 919 11.90 23.83 41.23
CA ILE A 919 11.57 25.27 41.23
C ILE A 919 10.07 25.51 40.99
N VAL A 920 9.46 24.83 40.00
CA VAL A 920 8.04 24.99 39.66
C VAL A 920 7.11 24.63 40.81
N SER A 921 7.36 23.50 41.50
CA SER A 921 6.54 23.09 42.65
C SER A 921 6.66 24.06 43.83
N TRP A 922 7.86 24.61 44.07
CA TRP A 922 8.09 25.64 45.09
C TRP A 922 7.39 26.96 44.72
N SER A 923 7.52 27.43 43.47
CA SER A 923 6.84 28.63 42.98
C SER A 923 5.31 28.51 43.14
N ALA A 924 4.74 27.34 42.81
CA ALA A 924 3.31 27.10 42.92
C ALA A 924 2.80 27.18 44.37
N MET A 925 3.56 26.66 45.35
CA MET A 925 3.17 26.73 46.76
C MET A 925 3.34 28.15 47.33
N ILE A 926 4.36 28.89 46.90
CA ILE A 926 4.55 30.30 47.27
C ILE A 926 3.38 31.14 46.72
N ALA A 927 3.00 30.93 45.46
CA ALA A 927 1.82 31.56 44.86
C ALA A 927 0.53 31.17 45.61
N ALA A 928 0.40 29.91 46.04
CA ALA A 928 -0.74 29.44 46.82
C ALA A 928 -0.90 30.20 48.14
N TYR A 929 0.18 30.41 48.89
CA TYR A 929 0.15 31.22 50.11
C TYR A 929 -0.17 32.69 49.82
N GLY A 930 0.41 33.26 48.76
CA GLY A 930 0.16 34.64 48.32
C GLY A 930 -1.30 34.91 47.96
N MET A 931 -1.91 34.06 47.13
CA MET A 931 -3.33 34.20 46.73
C MET A 931 -4.32 34.04 47.89
N ASN A 932 -3.90 33.38 48.98
CA ASN A 932 -4.73 33.15 50.17
C ASN A 932 -4.44 34.13 51.31
N GLY A 933 -3.67 35.20 51.05
CA GLY A 933 -3.40 36.28 52.01
C GLY A 933 -2.38 35.91 53.11
N LEU A 934 -1.63 34.82 52.93
CA LEU A 934 -0.65 34.30 53.90
C LEU A 934 0.79 34.71 53.47
N ALA A 935 1.04 36.02 53.47
CA ALA A 935 2.26 36.59 52.90
C ALA A 935 3.54 36.23 53.69
N HIS A 936 3.46 36.14 55.03
CA HIS A 936 4.59 35.74 55.86
C HIS A 936 5.01 34.29 55.61
N GLU A 937 4.04 33.39 55.41
CA GLU A 937 4.26 31.99 55.08
C GLU A 937 4.86 31.82 53.69
N ALA A 938 4.45 32.64 52.72
CA ALA A 938 5.05 32.70 51.39
C ALA A 938 6.55 33.06 51.45
N LEU A 939 6.92 34.07 52.27
CA LEU A 939 8.31 34.47 52.48
C LEU A 939 9.13 33.42 53.25
N ALA A 940 8.53 32.78 54.26
CA ALA A 940 9.17 31.67 54.97
C ALA A 940 9.46 30.48 54.02
N LEU A 941 8.55 30.21 53.08
CA LEU A 941 8.72 29.14 52.10
C LEU A 941 9.77 29.50 51.03
N LEU A 942 9.87 30.77 50.63
CA LEU A 942 10.97 31.27 49.81
C LEU A 942 12.32 31.07 50.50
N GLY A 943 12.42 31.35 51.79
CA GLY A 943 13.64 31.09 52.58
C GLY A 943 14.04 29.61 52.55
N LYS A 944 13.06 28.70 52.73
CA LYS A 944 13.28 27.26 52.61
C LYS A 944 13.70 26.83 51.20
N MET A 945 13.12 27.41 50.16
CA MET A 945 13.53 27.16 48.77
C MET A 945 15.00 27.51 48.54
N LYS A 946 15.45 28.67 49.04
CA LYS A 946 16.86 29.10 48.94
C LYS A 946 17.81 28.19 49.71
N MET A 947 17.41 27.64 50.86
CA MET A 947 18.19 26.66 51.61
C MET A 947 18.39 25.32 50.88
N HIS A 948 17.56 25.03 49.88
CA HIS A 948 17.69 23.86 49.00
C HIS A 948 18.53 24.14 47.74
N ASP A 949 19.33 25.21 47.73
CA ASP A 949 20.15 25.68 46.60
C ASP A 949 19.34 25.94 45.30
N LEU A 950 18.02 26.14 45.43
CA LEU A 950 17.15 26.48 44.30
C LEU A 950 17.01 28.01 44.18
N LYS A 951 17.47 28.56 43.06
CA LYS A 951 17.31 29.98 42.76
C LYS A 951 15.87 30.33 42.34
N PRO A 952 15.29 31.45 42.82
CA PRO A 952 14.01 31.96 42.33
C PRO A 952 14.04 32.22 40.83
N ASN A 953 12.99 31.81 40.12
CA ASN A 953 12.78 32.19 38.72
C ASN A 953 11.81 33.40 38.65
N PRO A 954 11.61 34.02 37.47
CA PRO A 954 10.70 35.16 37.34
C PRO A 954 9.28 34.90 37.91
N VAL A 955 8.74 33.69 37.73
CA VAL A 955 7.42 33.31 38.27
C VAL A 955 7.41 33.31 39.81
N THR A 956 8.46 32.82 40.46
CA THR A 956 8.63 32.90 41.92
C THR A 956 8.69 34.36 42.37
N VAL A 957 9.46 35.20 41.67
CA VAL A 957 9.62 36.62 42.02
C VAL A 957 8.27 37.34 41.98
N LEU A 958 7.50 37.15 40.90
CA LEU A 958 6.17 37.74 40.77
C LEU A 958 5.22 37.27 41.88
N SER A 959 5.25 35.98 42.21
CA SER A 959 4.40 35.39 43.25
C SER A 959 4.69 35.97 44.65
N VAL A 960 5.97 36.17 44.97
CA VAL A 960 6.40 36.79 46.25
C VAL A 960 6.02 38.26 46.30
N LEU A 961 6.29 39.02 45.24
CA LEU A 961 5.95 40.45 45.20
C LEU A 961 4.43 40.67 45.29
N SER A 962 3.63 39.81 44.65
CA SER A 962 2.18 39.84 44.74
C SER A 962 1.70 39.50 46.16
N ALA A 963 2.30 38.50 46.80
CA ALA A 963 2.03 38.17 48.20
C ALA A 963 2.35 39.35 49.13
N CYS A 964 3.51 40.01 48.96
CA CYS A 964 3.88 41.19 49.74
C CYS A 964 2.92 42.37 49.47
N SER A 965 2.50 42.60 48.22
CA SER A 965 1.55 43.65 47.85
C SER A 965 0.20 43.47 48.54
N HIS A 966 -0.33 42.25 48.52
CA HIS A 966 -1.61 41.94 49.15
C HIS A 966 -1.51 41.82 50.68
N GLY A 967 -0.36 41.42 51.22
CA GLY A 967 -0.10 41.29 52.65
C GLY A 967 0.38 42.58 53.34
N GLY A 968 0.66 43.66 52.59
CA GLY A 968 1.18 44.91 53.14
C GLY A 968 2.61 44.81 53.68
N LEU A 969 3.40 43.83 53.23
CA LEU A 969 4.79 43.61 53.66
C LEU A 969 5.76 44.43 52.80
N VAL A 970 5.70 45.74 52.99
CA VAL A 970 6.35 46.73 52.11
C VAL A 970 7.87 46.63 52.18
N GLU A 971 8.43 46.60 53.39
CA GLU A 971 9.88 46.61 53.58
C GLU A 971 10.52 45.28 53.16
N GLU A 972 9.84 44.15 53.41
CA GLU A 972 10.26 42.82 52.97
C GLU A 972 10.18 42.68 51.43
N GLY A 973 9.12 43.24 50.81
CA GLY A 973 8.98 43.28 49.36
C GLY A 973 10.05 44.13 48.67
N ILE A 974 10.38 45.31 49.23
CA ILE A 974 11.49 46.16 48.76
C ILE A 974 12.82 45.42 48.87
N SER A 975 13.11 44.86 50.05
CA SER A 975 14.37 44.17 50.31
C SER A 975 14.59 42.99 49.35
N PHE A 976 13.54 42.19 49.11
CA PHE A 976 13.58 41.09 48.16
C PHE A 976 13.75 41.57 46.71
N PHE A 977 13.05 42.63 46.30
CA PHE A 977 13.18 43.19 44.96
C PHE A 977 14.61 43.70 44.68
N GLU A 978 15.22 44.40 45.64
CA GLU A 978 16.61 44.86 45.55
C GLU A 978 17.64 43.71 45.55
N GLU A 979 17.36 42.61 46.24
CA GLU A 979 18.15 41.38 46.13
C GLU A 979 18.11 40.82 44.72
N VAL A 980 16.92 40.71 44.12
CA VAL A 980 16.73 40.12 42.78
C VAL A 980 17.33 41.02 41.68
N VAL A 981 17.19 42.35 41.78
CA VAL A 981 17.79 43.31 40.82
C VAL A 981 19.32 43.20 40.80
N ARG A 982 19.95 42.77 41.90
CA ARG A 982 21.41 42.58 41.98
C ARG A 982 21.91 41.23 41.45
N ASP A 983 21.04 40.24 41.23
CA ASP A 983 21.42 38.95 40.63
C ASP A 983 21.26 39.00 39.10
N PRO A 984 22.36 39.03 38.32
CA PRO A 984 22.30 39.07 36.85
C PRO A 984 21.73 37.78 36.22
N GLY A 985 21.47 36.72 37.02
CA GLY A 985 20.87 35.48 36.56
C GLY A 985 19.33 35.49 36.49
N ILE A 986 18.65 36.57 36.90
CA ILE A 986 17.19 36.66 36.90
C ILE A 986 16.73 37.85 36.04
N GLU A 987 16.08 37.56 34.91
CA GLU A 987 15.51 38.60 34.04
C GLU A 987 14.16 39.10 34.58
N LEU A 988 14.11 40.38 34.93
CA LEU A 988 12.88 41.05 35.39
C LEU A 988 12.11 41.64 34.20
N GLY A 989 10.91 41.10 33.94
CA GLY A 989 9.94 41.67 33.01
C GLY A 989 9.04 42.77 33.63
N LEU A 990 8.22 43.40 32.79
CA LEU A 990 7.27 44.49 33.13
C LEU A 990 6.33 44.17 34.30
N GLU A 991 5.94 42.91 34.44
CA GLU A 991 4.98 42.44 35.45
C GLU A 991 5.53 42.60 36.89
N HIS A 992 6.82 42.36 37.09
CA HIS A 992 7.47 42.48 38.40
C HIS A 992 7.52 43.94 38.85
N TYR A 993 7.91 44.85 37.96
CA TYR A 993 7.92 46.28 38.24
C TYR A 993 6.50 46.82 38.47
N SER A 994 5.51 46.33 37.72
CA SER A 994 4.10 46.71 37.93
C SER A 994 3.61 46.30 39.32
N CYS A 995 3.97 45.09 39.76
CA CYS A 995 3.63 44.59 41.10
C CYS A 995 4.34 45.39 42.21
N MET A 996 5.57 45.83 41.98
CA MET A 996 6.32 46.66 42.92
C MET A 996 5.73 48.08 43.03
N VAL A 997 5.27 48.64 41.90
CA VAL A 997 4.53 49.92 41.88
C VAL A 997 3.20 49.80 42.62
N ASP A 998 2.46 48.69 42.45
CA ASP A 998 1.22 48.42 43.21
C ASP A 998 1.49 48.30 44.73
N LEU A 999 2.55 47.60 45.14
CA LEU A 999 2.96 47.50 46.54
C LEU A 999 3.28 48.88 47.15
N LEU A 1000 4.11 49.68 46.47
CA LEU A 1000 4.50 51.02 46.94
C LEU A 1000 3.32 52.01 46.93
N GLY A 1001 2.45 51.91 45.93
CA GLY A 1001 1.21 52.68 45.83
C GLY A 1001 0.28 52.41 47.00
N ARG A 1002 -0.04 51.14 47.28
CA ARG A 1002 -0.87 50.72 48.42
C ARG A 1002 -0.29 51.16 49.78
N ALA A 1003 1.03 51.25 49.88
CA ALA A 1003 1.74 51.72 51.06
C ALA A 1003 1.76 53.26 51.22
N GLY A 1004 1.22 54.02 50.26
CA GLY A 1004 1.27 55.48 50.24
C GLY A 1004 2.65 56.06 49.91
N ARG A 1005 3.63 55.25 49.47
CA ARG A 1005 4.99 55.69 49.11
C ARG A 1005 5.06 56.13 47.65
N LEU A 1006 4.23 57.11 47.29
CA LEU A 1006 4.00 57.56 45.91
C LEU A 1006 5.27 58.08 45.22
N ASP A 1007 6.12 58.82 45.94
CA ASP A 1007 7.40 59.32 45.41
C ASP A 1007 8.34 58.17 45.02
N SER A 1008 8.41 57.12 45.85
CA SER A 1008 9.22 55.93 45.58
C SER A 1008 8.67 55.12 44.40
N ALA A 1009 7.34 55.02 44.27
CA ALA A 1009 6.70 54.36 43.14
C ALA A 1009 6.94 55.10 41.81
N MET A 1010 6.85 56.43 41.81
CA MET A 1010 7.12 57.27 40.65
C MET A 1010 8.59 57.22 40.24
N ASP A 1011 9.50 57.21 41.21
CA ASP A 1011 10.93 57.04 40.96
C ASP A 1011 11.27 55.67 40.36
N LEU A 1012 10.61 54.59 40.80
CA LEU A 1012 10.81 53.25 40.23
C LEU A 1012 10.40 53.19 38.75
N ILE A 1013 9.30 53.85 38.37
CA ILE A 1013 8.86 53.95 36.97
C ILE A 1013 9.89 54.69 36.10
N LYS A 1014 10.50 55.76 36.62
CA LYS A 1014 11.53 56.53 35.91
C LYS A 1014 12.84 55.77 35.75
N ARG A 1015 13.16 54.87 36.67
CA ARG A 1015 14.42 54.09 36.71
C ARG A 1015 14.32 52.74 35.98
N MET A 1016 13.22 52.45 35.28
CA MET A 1016 13.09 51.20 34.51
C MET A 1016 14.12 51.13 33.37
N PRO A 1017 14.69 49.95 33.06
CA PRO A 1017 15.69 49.79 31.98
C PRO A 1017 15.18 50.22 30.59
N GLU A 1018 16.06 50.80 29.77
CA GLU A 1018 15.74 51.22 28.40
C GLU A 1018 15.25 50.03 27.56
N GLY A 1019 13.96 50.05 27.21
CA GLY A 1019 13.26 48.96 26.50
C GLY A 1019 11.98 48.49 27.19
N LEU A 1020 11.83 48.74 28.51
CA LEU A 1020 10.65 48.40 29.30
C LEU A 1020 9.81 49.66 29.54
N LYS A 1021 8.76 49.89 28.75
CA LYS A 1021 7.80 50.98 28.99
C LYS A 1021 6.76 50.56 30.03
N ALA A 1022 6.59 51.37 31.08
CA ALA A 1022 5.60 51.11 32.13
C ALA A 1022 4.21 50.84 31.53
N SER A 1023 3.61 49.74 31.96
CA SER A 1023 2.34 49.22 31.48
C SER A 1023 1.16 50.04 32.00
N ALA A 1024 0.00 49.92 31.34
CA ALA A 1024 -1.25 50.53 31.80
C ALA A 1024 -1.62 50.09 33.23
N SER A 1025 -1.25 48.88 33.64
CA SER A 1025 -1.45 48.39 35.01
C SER A 1025 -0.56 49.07 36.03
N ALA A 1026 0.72 49.37 35.71
CA ALA A 1026 1.61 50.11 36.60
C ALA A 1026 1.15 51.56 36.80
N TRP A 1027 0.78 52.25 35.71
CA TRP A 1027 0.22 53.60 35.80
C TRP A 1027 -1.14 53.62 36.51
N GLY A 1028 -1.99 52.62 36.25
CA GLY A 1028 -3.28 52.48 36.91
C GLY A 1028 -3.15 52.26 38.42
N ALA A 1029 -2.19 51.45 38.86
CA ALA A 1029 -1.93 51.22 40.28
C ALA A 1029 -1.45 52.50 40.99
N LEU A 1030 -0.53 53.26 40.37
CA LEU A 1030 -0.08 54.56 40.91
C LEU A 1030 -1.23 55.58 40.99
N LEU A 1031 -2.05 55.67 39.94
CA LEU A 1031 -3.22 56.57 39.90
C LEU A 1031 -4.31 56.17 40.90
N SER A 1032 -4.47 54.87 41.20
CA SER A 1032 -5.43 54.39 42.19
C SER A 1032 -5.03 54.67 43.65
N ALA A 1033 -3.76 55.00 43.88
CA ALA A 1033 -3.20 55.30 45.19
C ALA A 1033 -3.09 56.83 45.46
N LEU A 1034 -3.32 57.66 44.44
CA LEU A 1034 -3.52 59.11 44.52
C LEU A 1034 -4.98 59.41 44.87
#